data_AF-A0A6P8I937-F1
#
_entry.id   AF-A0A6P8I937-F1
#
_cell.length_a   1.000
_cell.length_b   1.000
_cell.length_c   1.000
_cell.angle_alpha   90.00
_cell.angle_beta   90.00
_cell.angle_gamma   90.00
#
_symmetry.space_group_name_H-M   'P 1'
#
loop_
_entity.id
_entity.type
_entity.pdbx_description
1 polymer ?
#
loop_
_entity_poly.entity_id
_entity_poly.type
_entity_poly.pdbx_seq_one_letter_code
_entity_poly.pdbx_strand_id
1 'polypeptide(L)'
;MQNQRYRTIVCVLVAAVIIIGIGCLITGIVMMTQAPKKIEESPPTTTWGYSTEGKRIGLENVLQKIQDKYFELYPNRISYKPGVNTAEVKSKYKPFDPSPLLIKHRTDSARKLLKELNELQVSTDKLKQFEKRAIAQAKYWVYHVLPYGVPYGYDYYNGDWMMGPDIFCWAPMCHTTYEVQRSMKHFKPSSVKDMELLKEKLINIGQGYKQVTENLRLGIAAGMVRNVEACQSGLRAITSRFRQIHVSGERGILNSSFVEEMLSQDFLSDFNTKTEEVNQWKTKYGKEASQSIEDFLVKYVGEPIYQHLRYLETNYSMHCVLSSISSGFGSLPLQHVYVNNTPVSKATGLLPNGEQLNGTETYYKLLSYFTTINITANEIQALGTQLVDSLYGELMNLTRKITGESDNDRAKASMKAKLNEQSNYFANQNIPANESNEDAYKRCISMETAKVHCPVRWYAMQRWFSYVRELTTILSVKVMKLFHVVGPKISVPSCPVEPKADFNPASPAPTYRKTNTACTNPAGYYIPFFLKKPGPKSDEGTISAHEVSPGHHLQVQGYVEHFSVEDKGVVRWLSSSLHFLAFSEGWALYSEDPLIARETDSYKDFPLMKFGALKWQLVRAARLVVETALHTNQMSRDEAVQMLSKYMWEDTGMQAKEVTRYQSVPGQAVSYMIGRIQILNIRQSAQKRLGNKFNIKDFHFHMLRQGASPLSYLETAMHKYVSCVLNSKEEGCEGVLKPPIKHASSLDGDDSDVESLYHPSFVVL
;
A
#
# COMPACT_ATOMS: atom_id res chain seq x y z
N MET A 1 33.02 -52.00 -42.62
CA MET A 1 33.90 -51.80 -41.44
C MET A 1 33.82 -50.39 -40.82
N GLN A 2 33.52 -49.32 -41.58
CA GLN A 2 33.51 -47.95 -41.06
C GLN A 2 32.31 -47.64 -40.11
N ASN A 3 31.15 -48.24 -40.37
CA ASN A 3 29.92 -48.03 -39.58
C ASN A 3 29.95 -48.71 -38.20
N GLN A 4 30.76 -49.76 -38.06
CA GLN A 4 30.92 -50.50 -36.80
C GLN A 4 31.84 -49.74 -35.83
N ARG A 5 32.93 -49.14 -36.34
CA ARG A 5 33.82 -48.27 -35.55
C ARG A 5 33.10 -47.03 -35.03
N TYR A 6 32.22 -46.41 -35.84
CA TYR A 6 31.45 -45.24 -35.40
C TYR A 6 30.47 -45.56 -34.26
N ARG A 7 29.74 -46.69 -34.37
CA ARG A 7 28.86 -47.17 -33.28
C ARG A 7 29.64 -47.48 -32.00
N THR A 8 30.82 -48.10 -32.10
CA THR A 8 31.65 -48.36 -30.93
C THR A 8 32.12 -47.07 -30.27
N ILE A 9 32.54 -46.06 -31.04
CA ILE A 9 32.98 -44.76 -30.51
C ILE A 9 31.81 -44.02 -29.83
N VAL A 10 30.63 -44.01 -30.43
CA VAL A 10 29.44 -43.37 -29.83
C VAL A 10 29.02 -44.09 -28.55
N CYS A 11 29.01 -45.43 -28.53
CA CYS A 11 28.71 -46.19 -27.30
C CYS A 11 29.73 -45.92 -26.19
N VAL A 12 31.02 -45.79 -26.52
CA VAL A 12 32.07 -45.46 -25.54
C VAL A 12 31.90 -44.03 -25.00
N LEU A 13 31.55 -43.06 -25.85
CA LEU A 13 31.29 -41.68 -25.43
C LEU A 13 30.04 -41.57 -24.54
N VAL A 14 28.96 -42.27 -24.89
CA VAL A 14 27.74 -42.29 -24.08
C VAL A 14 28.00 -42.98 -22.74
N ALA A 15 28.73 -44.09 -22.73
CA ALA A 15 29.14 -44.76 -21.49
C ALA A 15 30.03 -43.85 -20.62
N ALA A 16 30.96 -43.10 -21.22
CA ALA A 16 31.79 -42.15 -20.48
C ALA A 16 30.97 -41.02 -19.86
N VAL A 17 29.98 -40.46 -20.58
CA VAL A 17 29.08 -39.41 -20.05
C VAL A 17 28.22 -39.95 -18.91
N ILE A 18 27.71 -41.19 -19.03
CA ILE A 18 26.93 -41.83 -17.95
C ILE A 18 27.80 -42.09 -16.72
N ILE A 19 29.03 -42.57 -16.90
CA ILE A 19 29.96 -42.81 -15.79
C ILE A 19 30.36 -41.50 -15.10
N ILE A 20 30.60 -40.43 -15.85
CA ILE A 20 30.86 -39.09 -15.29
C ILE A 20 29.62 -38.56 -14.56
N GLY A 21 28.43 -38.72 -15.12
CA GLY A 21 27.17 -38.32 -14.50
C GLY A 21 26.89 -39.06 -13.18
N ILE A 22 27.13 -40.37 -13.15
CA ILE A 22 27.03 -41.19 -11.93
C ILE A 22 28.11 -40.78 -10.93
N GLY A 23 29.33 -40.49 -11.39
CA GLY A 23 30.40 -39.96 -10.55
C GLY A 23 30.01 -38.64 -9.89
N CYS A 24 29.46 -37.68 -10.64
CA CYS A 24 28.96 -36.41 -10.10
C CYS A 24 27.78 -36.60 -9.15
N LEU A 25 26.87 -37.54 -9.42
CA LEU A 25 25.73 -37.86 -8.55
C LEU A 25 26.21 -38.46 -7.22
N ILE A 26 27.13 -39.43 -7.26
CA ILE A 26 27.72 -40.05 -6.07
C ILE A 26 28.53 -39.00 -5.30
N THR A 27 29.30 -38.14 -5.97
CA THR A 27 30.05 -37.06 -5.30
C THR A 27 29.10 -36.05 -4.65
N GLY A 28 27.97 -35.74 -5.28
CA GLY A 28 26.91 -34.91 -4.71
C GLY A 28 26.26 -35.55 -3.48
N ILE A 29 25.96 -36.85 -3.54
CA ILE A 29 25.40 -37.61 -2.41
C ILE A 29 26.43 -37.75 -1.27
N VAL A 30 27.71 -37.94 -1.59
CA VAL A 30 28.80 -38.00 -0.60
C VAL A 30 29.02 -36.63 0.03
N MET A 31 28.96 -35.53 -0.73
CA MET A 31 29.00 -34.17 -0.18
C MET A 31 27.77 -33.84 0.69
N MET A 32 26.59 -34.37 0.37
CA MET A 32 25.41 -34.24 1.23
C MET A 32 25.48 -35.09 2.50
N THR A 33 26.11 -36.27 2.44
CA THR A 33 26.26 -37.19 3.60
C THR A 33 27.49 -36.89 4.46
N GLN A 34 28.46 -36.13 3.95
CA GLN A 34 29.62 -35.58 4.68
C GLN A 34 29.39 -34.13 5.13
N ALA A 35 28.14 -33.66 5.15
CA ALA A 35 27.81 -32.46 5.91
C ALA A 35 28.33 -32.67 7.35
N PRO A 36 29.16 -31.75 7.88
CA PRO A 36 29.73 -31.92 9.21
C PRO A 36 28.59 -32.17 10.20
N LYS A 37 28.73 -33.24 11.01
CA LYS A 37 27.88 -33.47 12.18
C LYS A 37 27.73 -32.13 12.89
N LYS A 38 26.48 -31.70 13.14
CA LYS A 38 26.15 -30.56 14.00
C LYS A 38 27.02 -30.68 15.24
N ILE A 39 28.04 -29.83 15.33
CA ILE A 39 28.61 -29.48 16.61
C ILE A 39 27.46 -28.76 17.31
N GLU A 40 26.96 -29.31 18.41
CA GLU A 40 26.17 -28.56 19.38
C GLU A 40 27.11 -27.49 19.99
N GLU A 41 27.48 -26.51 19.19
CA GLU A 41 27.76 -25.19 19.72
C GLU A 41 26.41 -24.72 20.25
N SER A 42 26.37 -24.46 21.56
CA SER A 42 25.32 -23.66 22.16
C SER A 42 25.04 -22.48 21.22
N PRO A 43 23.76 -22.19 20.88
CA PRO A 43 23.46 -21.06 20.02
C PRO A 43 24.21 -19.85 20.59
N PRO A 44 25.01 -19.13 19.77
CA PRO A 44 25.69 -17.95 20.27
C PRO A 44 24.60 -17.11 20.91
N THR A 45 24.76 -16.82 22.20
CA THR A 45 23.81 -16.04 22.98
C THR A 45 23.61 -14.73 22.23
N THR A 46 22.51 -14.69 21.49
CA THR A 46 22.12 -13.63 20.59
C THR A 46 21.98 -12.38 21.46
N THR A 47 22.94 -11.45 21.34
CA THR A 47 23.07 -10.18 22.09
C THR A 47 22.00 -9.14 21.69
N TRP A 48 20.75 -9.57 21.58
CA TRP A 48 19.62 -8.75 21.14
C TRP A 48 18.85 -8.16 22.32
N GLY A 49 19.58 -7.54 23.24
CA GLY A 49 18.99 -6.65 24.24
C GLY A 49 19.00 -5.21 23.76
N TYR A 50 18.07 -4.40 24.28
CA TYR A 50 18.16 -2.94 24.24
C TYR A 50 19.53 -2.46 24.71
N SER A 51 20.01 -1.34 24.16
CA SER A 51 21.24 -0.69 24.62
C SER A 51 21.09 -0.24 26.08
N THR A 52 22.20 0.11 26.73
CA THR A 52 22.16 0.71 28.07
C THR A 52 21.25 1.93 28.10
N GLU A 53 21.27 2.74 27.03
CA GLU A 53 20.39 3.89 26.88
C GLU A 53 18.93 3.47 26.66
N GLY A 54 18.67 2.49 25.79
CA GLY A 54 17.32 1.95 25.57
C GLY A 54 16.67 1.42 26.85
N LYS A 55 17.47 0.75 27.71
CA LYS A 55 17.06 0.31 29.05
C LYS A 55 16.82 1.50 29.99
N ARG A 56 17.71 2.50 29.99
CA ARG A 56 17.60 3.70 30.86
C ARG A 56 16.31 4.47 30.60
N ILE A 57 15.93 4.63 29.33
CA ILE A 57 14.68 5.32 28.96
C ILE A 57 13.45 4.41 29.03
N GLY A 58 13.61 3.12 29.35
CA GLY A 58 12.53 2.15 29.38
C GLY A 58 11.83 2.00 28.03
N LEU A 59 12.58 1.98 26.92
CA LEU A 59 12.03 2.02 25.57
C LEU A 59 10.97 0.92 25.32
N GLU A 60 11.22 -0.29 25.78
CA GLU A 60 10.25 -1.39 25.66
C GLU A 60 8.91 -1.08 26.36
N ASN A 61 8.96 -0.56 27.59
CA ASN A 61 7.77 -0.18 28.35
C ASN A 61 7.01 0.96 27.69
N VAL A 62 7.74 1.92 27.11
CA VAL A 62 7.14 3.02 26.34
C VAL A 62 6.41 2.48 25.13
N LEU A 63 7.05 1.60 24.35
CA LEU A 63 6.43 1.00 23.17
C LEU A 63 5.22 0.12 23.55
N GLN A 64 5.32 -0.64 24.65
CA GLN A 64 4.23 -1.46 25.16
C GLN A 64 3.04 -0.60 25.59
N LYS A 65 3.29 0.53 26.26
CA LYS A 65 2.26 1.53 26.60
C LYS A 65 1.54 2.04 25.35
N ILE A 66 2.25 2.30 24.26
CA ILE A 66 1.65 2.73 22.98
C ILE A 66 0.72 1.64 22.44
N GLN A 67 1.17 0.38 22.42
CA GLN A 67 0.38 -0.76 21.96
C GLN A 67 -0.89 -0.94 22.81
N ASP A 68 -0.75 -0.97 24.13
CA ASP A 68 -1.88 -1.15 25.03
C ASP A 68 -2.88 -0.01 24.90
N LYS A 69 -2.39 1.24 24.82
CA LYS A 69 -3.26 2.42 24.67
C LYS A 69 -4.03 2.38 23.36
N TYR A 70 -3.45 1.85 22.29
CA TYR A 70 -4.16 1.70 21.02
C TYR A 70 -5.31 0.71 21.10
N PHE A 71 -5.09 -0.47 21.66
CA PHE A 71 -6.17 -1.46 21.79
C PHE A 71 -7.23 -1.04 22.83
N GLU A 72 -6.87 -0.19 23.80
CA GLU A 72 -7.83 0.49 24.69
C GLU A 72 -8.73 1.48 23.90
N LEU A 73 -8.13 2.27 23.00
CA LEU A 73 -8.83 3.28 22.20
C LEU A 73 -9.61 2.69 21.00
N TYR A 74 -9.19 1.52 20.53
CA TYR A 74 -9.78 0.78 19.41
C TYR A 74 -10.18 -0.64 19.85
N PRO A 75 -11.15 -0.78 20.76
CA PRO A 75 -11.62 -2.09 21.23
C PRO A 75 -12.21 -2.97 20.11
N ASN A 76 -12.62 -2.38 18.99
CA ASN A 76 -13.05 -3.09 17.78
C ASN A 76 -11.92 -3.88 17.11
N ARG A 77 -10.66 -3.58 17.47
CA ARG A 77 -9.45 -4.25 16.96
C ARG A 77 -8.77 -5.13 18.00
N ILE A 78 -9.39 -5.39 19.16
CA ILE A 78 -8.73 -6.13 20.23
C ILE A 78 -8.24 -7.53 19.79
N SER A 79 -8.93 -8.18 18.83
CA SER A 79 -8.55 -9.47 18.25
C SER A 79 -7.23 -9.45 17.47
N TYR A 80 -6.71 -8.26 17.16
CA TYR A 80 -5.41 -8.09 16.52
C TYR A 80 -4.28 -7.83 17.52
N LYS A 81 -4.58 -7.72 18.81
CA LYS A 81 -3.56 -7.54 19.84
C LYS A 81 -2.70 -8.81 19.93
N PRO A 82 -1.36 -8.70 19.77
CA PRO A 82 -0.48 -9.86 19.91
C PRO A 82 -0.68 -10.55 21.27
N GLY A 83 -0.85 -11.88 21.26
CA GLY A 83 -1.03 -12.69 22.47
C GLY A 83 -2.41 -12.59 23.14
N VAL A 84 -3.40 -11.92 22.54
CA VAL A 84 -4.75 -11.85 23.09
C VAL A 84 -5.45 -13.21 23.06
N ASN A 85 -6.19 -13.54 24.12
CA ASN A 85 -7.00 -14.75 24.17
C ASN A 85 -8.51 -14.46 23.99
N THR A 86 -9.30 -15.50 23.74
CA THR A 86 -10.75 -15.39 23.51
C THR A 86 -11.50 -14.74 24.67
N ALA A 87 -11.11 -14.96 25.93
CA ALA A 87 -11.78 -14.36 27.08
C ALA A 87 -11.53 -12.83 27.14
N GLU A 88 -10.31 -12.39 26.83
CA GLU A 88 -9.99 -10.97 26.72
C GLU A 88 -10.74 -10.32 25.54
N VAL A 89 -10.82 -10.98 24.38
CA VAL A 89 -11.61 -10.47 23.24
C VAL A 89 -13.08 -10.34 23.61
N LYS A 90 -13.71 -11.40 24.16
CA LYS A 90 -15.12 -11.38 24.57
C LYS A 90 -15.44 -10.23 25.54
N SER A 91 -14.54 -9.95 26.49
CA SER A 91 -14.75 -8.92 27.52
C SER A 91 -14.49 -7.49 27.03
N LYS A 92 -13.46 -7.28 26.20
CA LYS A 92 -13.03 -5.93 25.79
C LYS A 92 -13.61 -5.47 24.45
N TYR A 93 -14.02 -6.39 23.58
CA TYR A 93 -14.49 -6.03 22.25
C TYR A 93 -15.75 -5.17 22.28
N LYS A 94 -15.67 -4.04 21.58
CA LYS A 94 -16.79 -3.16 21.24
C LYS A 94 -16.70 -2.87 19.74
N PRO A 95 -17.81 -2.94 18.99
CA PRO A 95 -17.80 -2.61 17.56
C PRO A 95 -17.29 -1.21 17.26
N PHE A 96 -16.98 -0.97 15.98
CA PHE A 96 -16.49 0.32 15.52
C PHE A 96 -17.52 1.43 15.79
N ASP A 97 -17.13 2.40 16.61
CA ASP A 97 -17.91 3.57 16.97
C ASP A 97 -17.23 4.83 16.38
N PRO A 98 -17.83 5.45 15.34
CA PRO A 98 -17.35 6.68 14.73
C PRO A 98 -18.00 7.94 15.32
N SER A 99 -18.54 7.89 16.54
CA SER A 99 -19.14 9.09 17.16
C SER A 99 -18.12 10.23 17.31
N PRO A 100 -18.52 11.50 17.12
CA PRO A 100 -17.61 12.64 17.21
C PRO A 100 -16.88 12.71 18.56
N LEU A 101 -17.57 12.39 19.65
CA LEU A 101 -17.00 12.35 21.01
C LEU A 101 -15.85 11.35 21.11
N LEU A 102 -16.02 10.14 20.55
CA LEU A 102 -15.00 9.11 20.64
C LEU A 102 -13.81 9.40 19.70
N ILE A 103 -14.07 9.94 18.50
CA ILE A 103 -13.00 10.40 17.59
C ILE A 103 -12.16 11.49 18.28
N LYS A 104 -12.80 12.45 18.95
CA LYS A 104 -12.10 13.48 19.73
C LYS A 104 -11.27 12.88 20.86
N HIS A 105 -11.86 12.01 21.68
CA HIS A 105 -11.16 11.34 22.78
C HIS A 105 -9.91 10.58 22.30
N ARG A 106 -10.00 9.88 21.17
CA ARG A 106 -8.87 9.18 20.52
C ARG A 106 -7.80 10.17 20.09
N THR A 107 -8.19 11.25 19.44
CA THR A 107 -7.28 12.30 18.95
C THR A 107 -6.52 12.96 20.09
N ASP A 108 -7.22 13.37 21.15
CA ASP A 108 -6.60 14.02 22.32
C ASP A 108 -5.66 13.08 23.06
N SER A 109 -6.07 11.80 23.20
CA SER A 109 -5.23 10.77 23.82
C SER A 109 -3.94 10.53 23.04
N ALA A 110 -4.02 10.51 21.70
CA ALA A 110 -2.85 10.37 20.82
C ALA A 110 -1.89 11.56 21.00
N ARG A 111 -2.41 12.79 21.00
CA ARG A 111 -1.60 14.02 21.19
C ARG A 111 -0.91 14.06 22.55
N LYS A 112 -1.60 13.63 23.62
CA LYS A 112 -1.00 13.52 24.95
C LYS A 112 0.15 12.52 24.95
N LEU A 113 -0.05 11.35 24.35
CA LEU A 113 1.00 10.32 24.26
C LEU A 113 2.18 10.79 23.41
N LEU A 114 1.94 11.55 22.34
CA LEU A 114 2.99 12.13 21.51
C LEU A 114 3.84 13.14 22.30
N LYS A 115 3.20 13.97 23.13
CA LYS A 115 3.89 14.90 24.01
C LYS A 115 4.84 14.15 24.96
N GLU A 116 4.35 13.11 25.63
CA GLU A 116 5.17 12.26 26.50
C GLU A 116 6.36 11.64 25.74
N LEU A 117 6.16 11.16 24.52
CA LEU A 117 7.24 10.61 23.68
C LEU A 117 8.27 11.66 23.25
N ASN A 118 7.87 12.90 23.05
CA ASN A 118 8.77 13.98 22.67
C ASN A 118 9.58 14.52 23.85
N GLU A 119 9.06 14.38 25.07
CA GLU A 119 9.75 14.79 26.32
C GLU A 119 10.75 13.74 26.83
N LEU A 120 10.81 12.56 26.21
CA LEU A 120 11.82 11.54 26.52
C LEU A 120 13.23 12.12 26.31
N GLN A 121 13.99 12.16 27.40
CA GLN A 121 15.41 12.55 27.38
C GLN A 121 16.23 11.42 26.76
N VAL A 122 16.46 11.47 25.45
CA VAL A 122 17.13 10.40 24.69
C VAL A 122 18.53 10.84 24.24
N SER A 123 19.56 10.10 24.66
CA SER A 123 20.91 10.20 24.11
C SER A 123 20.99 9.41 22.81
N THR A 124 20.59 10.04 21.70
CA THR A 124 20.43 9.35 20.40
C THR A 124 21.68 8.62 19.94
N ASP A 125 22.90 9.10 20.23
CA ASP A 125 24.15 8.43 19.83
C ASP A 125 24.41 7.10 20.55
N LYS A 126 23.83 6.92 21.74
CA LYS A 126 23.98 5.70 22.57
C LYS A 126 22.93 4.63 22.26
N LEU A 127 21.98 4.93 21.37
CA LEU A 127 20.99 3.97 20.91
C LEU A 127 21.53 3.13 19.74
N LYS A 128 21.17 1.84 19.74
CA LYS A 128 21.30 0.97 18.58
C LYS A 128 20.38 1.45 17.46
N GLN A 129 20.73 1.11 16.22
CA GLN A 129 20.03 1.61 15.04
C GLN A 129 18.53 1.24 15.01
N PHE A 130 18.18 0.03 15.45
CA PHE A 130 16.78 -0.42 15.53
C PHE A 130 15.97 0.35 16.59
N GLU A 131 16.59 0.76 17.70
CA GLU A 131 15.94 1.56 18.75
C GLU A 131 15.62 2.96 18.23
N LYS A 132 16.57 3.57 17.51
CA LYS A 132 16.34 4.85 16.82
C LYS A 132 15.19 4.74 15.81
N ARG A 133 15.13 3.63 15.06
CA ARG A 133 14.02 3.32 14.13
C ARG A 133 12.70 3.23 14.87
N ALA A 134 12.65 2.44 15.94
CA ALA A 134 11.45 2.22 16.72
C ALA A 134 10.91 3.52 17.33
N ILE A 135 11.78 4.41 17.83
CA ILE A 135 11.37 5.72 18.34
C ILE A 135 10.80 6.60 17.22
N ALA A 136 11.46 6.66 16.06
CA ALA A 136 10.99 7.45 14.93
C ALA A 136 9.63 6.93 14.40
N GLN A 137 9.51 5.61 14.26
CA GLN A 137 8.27 4.94 13.90
C GLN A 137 7.18 5.16 14.96
N ALA A 138 7.50 5.12 16.25
CA ALA A 138 6.54 5.34 17.33
C ALA A 138 6.02 6.77 17.31
N LYS A 139 6.88 7.77 17.14
CA LYS A 139 6.47 9.17 17.03
C LYS A 139 5.58 9.41 15.81
N TYR A 140 5.98 8.89 14.65
CA TYR A 140 5.16 8.94 13.46
C TYR A 140 3.82 8.23 13.70
N TRP A 141 3.84 7.02 14.26
CA TRP A 141 2.66 6.23 14.50
C TRP A 141 1.70 6.93 15.45
N VAL A 142 2.15 7.43 16.61
CA VAL A 142 1.28 8.14 17.55
C VAL A 142 0.67 9.40 16.94
N TYR A 143 1.42 10.13 16.10
CA TYR A 143 0.93 11.34 15.45
C TYR A 143 -0.05 11.05 14.29
N HIS A 144 0.23 10.02 13.48
CA HIS A 144 -0.40 9.79 12.18
C HIS A 144 -1.23 8.50 12.07
N VAL A 145 -0.94 7.48 12.87
CA VAL A 145 -1.38 6.08 12.61
C VAL A 145 -2.08 5.41 13.78
N LEU A 146 -1.77 5.77 15.03
CA LEU A 146 -2.57 5.43 16.22
C LEU A 146 -4.06 5.64 15.96
N PRO A 147 -4.47 6.64 15.17
CA PRO A 147 -5.85 6.75 14.78
C PRO A 147 -6.23 5.86 13.58
N TYR A 148 -6.37 4.56 13.86
CA TYR A 148 -6.90 3.51 12.96
C TYR A 148 -6.00 3.06 11.80
N GLY A 149 -4.82 3.66 11.65
CA GLY A 149 -3.74 3.41 10.68
C GLY A 149 -4.11 3.48 9.20
N VAL A 150 -5.08 4.34 8.93
CA VAL A 150 -5.34 4.92 7.61
C VAL A 150 -4.96 6.41 7.65
N PRO A 151 -4.68 7.06 6.52
CA PRO A 151 -4.32 8.48 6.47
C PRO A 151 -5.48 9.47 6.75
N TYR A 152 -6.74 9.03 6.72
CA TYR A 152 -7.90 9.92 6.78
C TYR A 152 -8.95 9.49 7.80
N GLY A 153 -9.82 10.43 8.16
CA GLY A 153 -11.07 10.17 8.86
C GLY A 153 -10.92 9.83 10.33
N TYR A 154 -9.85 10.32 10.95
CA TYR A 154 -9.41 9.86 12.26
C TYR A 154 -9.07 10.99 13.24
N ASP A 155 -8.60 12.14 12.75
CA ASP A 155 -8.26 13.29 13.58
C ASP A 155 -9.50 14.17 13.65
N TYR A 156 -10.04 14.29 14.85
CA TYR A 156 -11.26 15.06 15.09
C TYR A 156 -11.19 16.47 14.50
N TYR A 157 -10.02 17.11 14.62
CA TYR A 157 -9.79 18.51 14.26
C TYR A 157 -9.52 18.73 12.78
N ASN A 158 -9.31 17.66 12.00
CA ASN A 158 -9.23 17.74 10.55
C ASN A 158 -10.62 17.84 9.91
N GLY A 159 -11.66 17.32 10.58
CA GLY A 159 -13.04 17.30 10.07
C GLY A 159 -13.26 16.39 8.86
N ASP A 160 -12.24 15.71 8.35
CA ASP A 160 -12.30 14.80 7.21
C ASP A 160 -13.05 13.50 7.52
N TRP A 161 -13.24 13.17 8.80
CA TRP A 161 -14.11 12.09 9.28
C TRP A 161 -15.61 12.34 9.02
N MET A 162 -16.00 13.57 8.70
CA MET A 162 -17.35 13.93 8.26
C MET A 162 -17.54 13.81 6.74
N MET A 163 -16.48 13.48 6.01
CA MET A 163 -16.51 13.34 4.56
C MET A 163 -16.78 11.89 4.16
N GLY A 164 -17.35 11.70 2.98
CA GLY A 164 -17.54 10.37 2.40
C GLY A 164 -16.22 9.65 2.06
N PRO A 165 -16.30 8.36 1.67
CA PRO A 165 -15.13 7.57 1.28
C PRO A 165 -14.35 8.24 0.15
N ASP A 166 -13.06 7.97 0.10
CA ASP A 166 -12.19 8.31 -1.03
C ASP A 166 -12.09 7.14 -2.04
N ILE A 167 -11.47 7.41 -3.18
CA ILE A 167 -11.26 6.44 -4.28
C ILE A 167 -10.54 5.14 -3.87
N PHE A 168 -9.74 5.16 -2.80
CA PHE A 168 -9.08 3.96 -2.26
C PHE A 168 -9.79 3.38 -1.04
N CYS A 169 -10.84 4.04 -0.55
CA CYS A 169 -11.53 3.69 0.68
C CYS A 169 -10.56 3.66 1.88
N TRP A 170 -9.71 4.69 2.02
CA TRP A 170 -8.77 4.86 3.14
C TRP A 170 -9.39 5.59 4.32
N ALA A 171 -10.57 5.12 4.75
CA ALA A 171 -11.27 5.61 5.92
C ALA A 171 -11.64 4.43 6.83
N PRO A 172 -11.78 4.64 8.16
CA PRO A 172 -12.00 3.54 9.10
C PRO A 172 -13.13 2.57 8.73
N MET A 173 -14.26 3.11 8.28
CA MET A 173 -15.44 2.32 7.89
C MET A 173 -15.14 1.23 6.84
N CYS A 174 -14.19 1.47 5.95
CA CYS A 174 -13.83 0.58 4.85
C CYS A 174 -13.13 -0.71 5.32
N HIS A 175 -12.57 -0.71 6.53
CA HIS A 175 -11.81 -1.84 7.09
C HIS A 175 -12.59 -2.66 8.12
N THR A 176 -13.78 -2.20 8.52
CA THR A 176 -14.62 -2.86 9.52
C THR A 176 -14.97 -4.30 9.15
N THR A 177 -15.01 -4.66 7.87
CA THR A 177 -15.24 -6.05 7.44
C THR A 177 -14.19 -7.00 7.99
N TYR A 178 -12.91 -6.61 7.96
CA TYR A 178 -11.81 -7.44 8.47
C TYR A 178 -11.91 -7.59 9.99
N GLU A 179 -12.29 -6.51 10.66
CA GLU A 179 -12.42 -6.47 12.12
C GLU A 179 -13.55 -7.37 12.60
N VAL A 180 -14.70 -7.34 11.91
CA VAL A 180 -15.82 -8.24 12.16
C VAL A 180 -15.39 -9.68 11.92
N GLN A 181 -14.80 -9.98 10.75
CA GLN A 181 -14.37 -11.33 10.40
C GLN A 181 -13.43 -11.93 11.44
N ARG A 182 -12.43 -11.17 11.89
CA ARG A 182 -11.45 -11.64 12.87
C ARG A 182 -12.01 -11.71 14.29
N SER A 183 -12.81 -10.72 14.70
CA SER A 183 -13.32 -10.66 16.07
C SER A 183 -14.43 -11.68 16.32
N MET A 184 -15.32 -11.90 15.35
CA MET A 184 -16.52 -12.75 15.56
C MET A 184 -16.20 -14.22 15.78
N LYS A 185 -15.02 -14.70 15.36
CA LYS A 185 -14.53 -16.06 15.68
C LYS A 185 -14.48 -16.34 17.18
N HIS A 186 -14.22 -15.31 17.98
CA HIS A 186 -14.16 -15.40 19.43
C HIS A 186 -15.55 -15.43 20.08
N PHE A 187 -16.63 -15.23 19.33
CA PHE A 187 -18.00 -15.18 19.82
C PHE A 187 -18.82 -16.42 19.45
N LYS A 188 -18.15 -17.56 19.17
CA LYS A 188 -18.82 -18.86 19.07
C LYS A 188 -19.71 -19.10 20.31
N PRO A 189 -21.02 -19.32 20.13
CA PRO A 189 -21.94 -19.50 21.24
C PRO A 189 -21.89 -20.92 21.78
N SER A 190 -22.00 -21.04 23.11
CA SER A 190 -22.13 -22.32 23.82
C SER A 190 -23.37 -22.36 24.72
N SER A 191 -24.15 -21.27 24.74
CA SER A 191 -25.33 -21.06 25.57
C SER A 191 -26.26 -20.00 24.96
N VAL A 192 -27.50 -19.93 25.43
CA VAL A 192 -28.46 -18.87 25.11
C VAL A 192 -27.88 -17.49 25.46
N LYS A 193 -27.11 -17.39 26.55
CA LYS A 193 -26.44 -16.14 26.95
C LYS A 193 -25.41 -15.70 25.91
N ASP A 194 -24.60 -16.63 25.38
CA ASP A 194 -23.64 -16.30 24.33
C ASP A 194 -24.34 -15.90 23.03
N MET A 195 -25.46 -16.54 22.68
CA MET A 195 -26.27 -16.16 21.52
C MET A 195 -26.85 -14.75 21.64
N GLU A 196 -27.34 -14.36 22.82
CA GLU A 196 -27.80 -12.99 23.07
C GLU A 196 -26.64 -11.97 23.02
N LEU A 197 -25.47 -12.34 23.55
CA LEU A 197 -24.27 -11.51 23.46
C LEU A 197 -23.87 -11.29 22.00
N LEU A 198 -23.87 -12.34 21.17
CA LEU A 198 -23.59 -12.23 19.74
C LEU A 198 -24.58 -11.28 19.06
N LYS A 199 -25.88 -11.46 19.31
CA LYS A 199 -26.93 -10.57 18.79
C LYS A 199 -26.70 -9.11 19.19
N GLU A 200 -26.33 -8.84 20.44
CA GLU A 200 -25.97 -7.50 20.91
C GLU A 200 -24.77 -6.91 20.12
N LYS A 201 -23.72 -7.71 19.89
CA LYS A 201 -22.57 -7.26 19.08
C LYS A 201 -22.98 -6.94 17.65
N LEU A 202 -23.84 -7.74 17.02
CA LEU A 202 -24.36 -7.48 15.67
C LEU A 202 -25.19 -6.19 15.60
N ILE A 203 -26.05 -5.92 16.60
CA ILE A 203 -26.79 -4.65 16.72
C ILE A 203 -25.84 -3.46 16.75
N ASN A 204 -24.81 -3.54 17.59
CA ASN A 204 -23.84 -2.44 17.76
C ASN A 204 -22.96 -2.23 16.52
N ILE A 205 -22.66 -3.29 15.74
CA ILE A 205 -22.04 -3.15 14.41
C ILE A 205 -22.92 -2.29 13.49
N GLY A 206 -24.22 -2.60 13.41
CA GLY A 206 -25.18 -1.82 12.62
C GLY A 206 -25.29 -0.36 13.05
N GLN A 207 -25.26 -0.09 14.35
CA GLN A 207 -25.27 1.27 14.89
C GLN A 207 -24.06 2.09 14.44
N GLY A 208 -22.87 1.47 14.33
CA GLY A 208 -21.67 2.12 13.79
C GLY A 208 -21.91 2.71 12.39
N TYR A 209 -22.52 1.95 11.48
CA TYR A 209 -22.85 2.43 10.12
C TYR A 209 -23.93 3.51 10.09
N LYS A 210 -24.91 3.43 11.00
CA LYS A 210 -25.88 4.52 11.17
C LYS A 210 -25.19 5.81 11.62
N GLN A 211 -24.21 5.71 12.53
CA GLN A 211 -23.43 6.86 12.99
C GLN A 211 -22.53 7.42 11.87
N VAL A 212 -21.94 6.59 11.00
CA VAL A 212 -21.23 7.09 9.81
C VAL A 212 -22.15 7.96 8.96
N THR A 213 -23.40 7.53 8.75
CA THR A 213 -24.40 8.30 7.99
C THR A 213 -24.70 9.63 8.66
N GLU A 214 -24.77 9.67 9.99
CA GLU A 214 -24.95 10.91 10.74
C GLU A 214 -23.74 11.85 10.62
N ASN A 215 -22.52 11.30 10.65
CA ASN A 215 -21.31 12.10 10.43
C ASN A 215 -21.29 12.76 9.04
N LEU A 216 -21.83 12.10 8.01
CA LEU A 216 -22.00 12.71 6.69
C LEU A 216 -22.99 13.88 6.70
N ARG A 217 -24.05 13.82 7.52
CA ARG A 217 -24.98 14.95 7.70
C ARG A 217 -24.30 16.12 8.40
N LEU A 218 -23.46 15.84 9.40
CA LEU A 218 -22.61 16.86 10.02
C LEU A 218 -21.68 17.49 8.97
N GLY A 219 -21.08 16.68 8.09
CA GLY A 219 -20.23 17.17 7.00
C GLY A 219 -20.96 18.07 6.02
N ILE A 220 -22.18 17.69 5.63
CA ILE A 220 -23.05 18.53 4.78
C ILE A 220 -23.31 19.88 5.47
N ALA A 221 -23.74 19.88 6.74
CA ALA A 221 -24.02 21.10 7.49
C ALA A 221 -22.78 21.99 7.67
N ALA A 222 -21.62 21.38 7.89
CA ALA A 222 -20.35 22.06 8.07
C ALA A 222 -19.73 22.57 6.76
N GLY A 223 -20.22 22.13 5.60
CA GLY A 223 -19.59 22.43 4.31
C GLY A 223 -18.37 21.56 4.02
N MET A 224 -18.22 20.42 4.68
CA MET A 224 -17.17 19.41 4.43
C MET A 224 -17.66 18.37 3.44
N VAL A 225 -17.87 18.79 2.18
CA VAL A 225 -18.34 17.91 1.09
C VAL A 225 -17.39 18.02 -0.09
N ARG A 226 -17.05 16.87 -0.68
CA ARG A 226 -16.14 16.78 -1.84
C ARG A 226 -16.81 17.23 -3.13
N ASN A 227 -15.99 17.44 -4.16
CA ASN A 227 -16.49 17.60 -5.51
C ASN A 227 -17.10 16.30 -6.06
N VAL A 228 -17.94 16.43 -7.10
CA VAL A 228 -18.68 15.33 -7.72
C VAL A 228 -17.78 14.17 -8.15
N GLU A 229 -16.61 14.42 -8.71
CA GLU A 229 -15.71 13.36 -9.18
C GLU A 229 -15.13 12.52 -8.03
N ALA A 230 -14.73 13.17 -6.94
CA ALA A 230 -14.21 12.46 -5.76
C ALA A 230 -15.34 11.72 -5.01
N CYS A 231 -16.53 12.33 -4.90
CA CYS A 231 -17.72 11.65 -4.34
C CYS A 231 -18.07 10.37 -5.11
N GLN A 232 -18.18 10.46 -6.45
CA GLN A 232 -18.50 9.31 -7.28
C GLN A 232 -17.43 8.20 -7.19
N SER A 233 -16.16 8.58 -7.13
CA SER A 233 -15.06 7.63 -7.00
C SER A 233 -15.08 6.93 -5.64
N GLY A 234 -15.34 7.66 -4.56
CA GLY A 234 -15.52 7.11 -3.23
C GLY A 234 -16.71 6.15 -3.12
N LEU A 235 -17.85 6.53 -3.71
CA LEU A 235 -19.03 5.68 -3.79
C LEU A 235 -18.73 4.35 -4.51
N ARG A 236 -18.04 4.39 -5.65
CA ARG A 236 -17.62 3.17 -6.36
C ARG A 236 -16.68 2.32 -5.52
N ALA A 237 -15.73 2.92 -4.80
CA ALA A 237 -14.82 2.20 -3.93
C ALA A 237 -15.56 1.45 -2.80
N ILE A 238 -16.47 2.12 -2.07
CA ILE A 238 -17.20 1.50 -0.96
C ILE A 238 -18.23 0.46 -1.45
N THR A 239 -18.94 0.70 -2.55
CA THR A 239 -19.89 -0.27 -3.11
C THR A 239 -19.17 -1.51 -3.65
N SER A 240 -17.96 -1.38 -4.21
CA SER A 240 -17.13 -2.53 -4.58
C SER A 240 -16.71 -3.34 -3.36
N ARG A 241 -16.44 -2.68 -2.23
CA ARG A 241 -16.09 -3.32 -0.95
C ARG A 241 -17.26 -4.13 -0.37
N PHE A 242 -18.47 -3.57 -0.45
CA PHE A 242 -19.71 -4.18 0.06
C PHE A 242 -20.60 -4.71 -1.08
N ARG A 243 -19.98 -5.27 -2.13
CA ARG A 243 -20.64 -5.62 -3.40
C ARG A 243 -21.89 -6.47 -3.23
N GLN A 244 -21.82 -7.51 -2.39
CA GLN A 244 -22.94 -8.43 -2.21
C GLN A 244 -24.17 -7.72 -1.63
N ILE A 245 -23.95 -6.86 -0.63
CA ILE A 245 -25.02 -6.06 0.00
C ILE A 245 -25.54 -5.00 -0.97
N HIS A 246 -24.66 -4.34 -1.71
CA HIS A 246 -25.06 -3.33 -2.70
C HIS A 246 -25.95 -3.94 -3.81
N VAL A 247 -25.60 -5.12 -4.35
CA VAL A 247 -26.30 -5.74 -5.48
C VAL A 247 -27.56 -6.48 -5.05
N SER A 248 -27.53 -7.18 -3.90
CA SER A 248 -28.59 -8.11 -3.47
C SER A 248 -29.43 -7.58 -2.30
N GLY A 249 -29.32 -6.29 -1.98
CA GLY A 249 -29.96 -5.70 -0.81
C GLY A 249 -29.37 -6.19 0.52
N GLU A 250 -30.11 -6.00 1.60
CA GLU A 250 -29.70 -6.38 2.95
C GLU A 250 -29.36 -7.87 3.08
N ARG A 251 -30.04 -8.75 2.33
CA ARG A 251 -29.77 -10.20 2.31
C ARG A 251 -28.43 -10.56 1.68
N GLY A 252 -27.82 -9.66 0.93
CA GLY A 252 -26.46 -9.83 0.40
C GLY A 252 -25.40 -10.05 1.48
N ILE A 253 -25.68 -9.70 2.74
CA ILE A 253 -24.78 -10.02 3.86
C ILE A 253 -24.51 -11.52 3.97
N LEU A 254 -25.50 -12.37 3.67
CA LEU A 254 -25.38 -13.83 3.80
C LEU A 254 -24.37 -14.44 2.81
N ASN A 255 -24.04 -13.71 1.75
CA ASN A 255 -23.03 -14.11 0.75
C ASN A 255 -21.71 -13.34 0.91
N SER A 256 -21.55 -12.57 1.99
CA SER A 256 -20.36 -11.77 2.23
C SER A 256 -19.31 -12.57 3.00
N SER A 257 -18.09 -12.60 2.49
CA SER A 257 -16.99 -13.42 3.05
C SER A 257 -16.66 -13.11 4.52
N PHE A 258 -16.89 -11.87 4.97
CA PHE A 258 -16.58 -11.47 6.34
C PHE A 258 -17.55 -12.01 7.41
N VAL A 259 -18.67 -12.63 7.00
CA VAL A 259 -19.63 -13.29 7.92
C VAL A 259 -19.74 -14.79 7.69
N GLU A 260 -19.02 -15.33 6.71
CA GLU A 260 -19.10 -16.74 6.29
C GLU A 260 -18.90 -17.71 7.46
N GLU A 261 -17.93 -17.43 8.34
CA GLU A 261 -17.69 -18.27 9.51
C GLU A 261 -18.89 -18.33 10.45
N MET A 262 -19.59 -17.21 10.68
CA MET A 262 -20.78 -17.17 11.54
C MET A 262 -21.95 -17.98 10.98
N LEU A 263 -21.97 -18.22 9.68
CA LEU A 263 -22.98 -19.02 8.98
C LEU A 263 -22.60 -20.52 8.91
N SER A 264 -21.39 -20.88 9.32
CA SER A 264 -20.92 -22.26 9.28
C SER A 264 -21.54 -23.12 10.39
N GLN A 265 -21.63 -24.43 10.13
CA GLN A 265 -22.07 -25.40 11.15
C GLN A 265 -21.11 -25.44 12.34
N ASP A 266 -19.82 -25.24 12.09
CA ASP A 266 -18.77 -25.20 13.12
C ASP A 266 -18.92 -24.02 14.09
N PHE A 267 -19.57 -22.94 13.68
CA PHE A 267 -19.81 -21.80 14.57
C PHE A 267 -20.81 -22.12 15.67
N LEU A 268 -21.81 -22.96 15.40
CA LEU A 268 -22.84 -23.37 16.35
C LEU A 268 -22.60 -24.75 16.98
N SER A 269 -21.45 -25.38 16.73
CA SER A 269 -21.18 -26.76 17.15
C SER A 269 -21.34 -26.95 18.66
N ASP A 270 -20.71 -26.11 19.47
CA ASP A 270 -20.82 -26.19 20.94
C ASP A 270 -22.25 -25.95 21.44
N PHE A 271 -22.97 -25.00 20.84
CA PHE A 271 -24.37 -24.72 21.18
C PHE A 271 -25.29 -25.90 20.86
N ASN A 272 -25.15 -26.48 19.67
CA ASN A 272 -26.01 -27.56 19.17
C ASN A 272 -25.83 -28.88 19.92
N THR A 273 -24.71 -29.09 20.61
CA THR A 273 -24.51 -30.28 21.47
C THR A 273 -25.32 -30.23 22.77
N LYS A 274 -25.86 -29.06 23.16
CA LYS A 274 -26.56 -28.86 24.43
C LYS A 274 -28.08 -28.74 24.22
N THR A 275 -28.78 -29.86 24.30
CA THR A 275 -30.24 -29.95 24.08
C THR A 275 -31.05 -28.93 24.89
N GLU A 276 -30.68 -28.67 26.14
CA GLU A 276 -31.39 -27.69 27.00
C GLU A 276 -31.29 -26.27 26.45
N GLU A 277 -30.10 -25.84 26.04
CA GLU A 277 -29.86 -24.50 25.47
C GLU A 277 -30.60 -24.33 24.13
N VAL A 278 -30.58 -25.37 23.30
CA VAL A 278 -31.31 -25.41 22.02
C VAL A 278 -32.82 -25.28 22.24
N ASN A 279 -33.38 -26.08 23.16
CA ASN A 279 -34.80 -26.05 23.48
C ASN A 279 -35.21 -24.71 24.07
N GLN A 280 -34.39 -24.14 24.95
CA GLN A 280 -34.63 -22.83 25.55
C GLN A 280 -34.64 -21.73 24.47
N TRP A 281 -33.69 -21.77 23.53
CA TRP A 281 -33.65 -20.83 22.41
C TRP A 281 -34.87 -20.94 21.51
N LYS A 282 -35.22 -22.18 21.13
CA LYS A 282 -36.38 -22.46 20.27
C LYS A 282 -37.68 -22.02 20.94
N THR A 283 -37.82 -22.22 22.25
CA THR A 283 -38.97 -21.74 23.02
C THR A 283 -39.05 -20.21 23.02
N LYS A 284 -37.91 -19.53 23.14
CA LYS A 284 -37.85 -18.06 23.19
C LYS A 284 -38.09 -17.39 21.84
N TYR A 285 -37.53 -17.94 20.76
CA TYR A 285 -37.51 -17.29 19.44
C TYR A 285 -38.36 -17.98 18.38
N GLY A 286 -38.89 -19.18 18.65
CA GLY A 286 -39.70 -19.96 17.70
C GLY A 286 -38.93 -20.43 16.47
N LYS A 287 -37.58 -20.37 16.48
CA LYS A 287 -36.70 -20.69 15.36
C LYS A 287 -35.44 -21.40 15.82
N GLU A 288 -34.80 -22.09 14.90
CA GLU A 288 -33.47 -22.66 15.12
C GLU A 288 -32.42 -21.55 15.28
N ALA A 289 -31.32 -21.86 15.99
CA ALA A 289 -30.24 -20.90 16.24
C ALA A 289 -29.58 -20.43 14.93
N SER A 290 -29.39 -21.31 13.95
CA SER A 290 -28.84 -20.99 12.62
C SER A 290 -29.70 -19.96 11.88
N GLN A 291 -31.02 -20.19 11.83
CA GLN A 291 -31.96 -19.26 11.21
C GLN A 291 -32.00 -17.92 11.96
N SER A 292 -31.83 -17.94 13.28
CA SER A 292 -31.76 -16.71 14.08
C SER A 292 -30.50 -15.89 13.76
N ILE A 293 -29.34 -16.54 13.56
CA ILE A 293 -28.10 -15.86 13.14
C ILE A 293 -28.29 -15.20 11.76
N GLU A 294 -28.88 -15.91 10.79
CA GLU A 294 -29.18 -15.32 9.48
C GLU A 294 -30.07 -14.07 9.62
N ASP A 295 -31.16 -14.17 10.38
CA ASP A 295 -32.07 -13.04 10.63
C ASP A 295 -31.36 -11.87 11.30
N PHE A 296 -30.47 -12.14 12.28
CA PHE A 296 -29.69 -11.11 12.95
C PHE A 296 -28.69 -10.44 12.02
N LEU A 297 -27.99 -11.20 11.18
CA LEU A 297 -27.06 -10.64 10.20
C LEU A 297 -27.78 -9.76 9.19
N VAL A 298 -28.91 -10.20 8.65
CA VAL A 298 -29.71 -9.42 7.70
C VAL A 298 -30.21 -8.13 8.35
N LYS A 299 -30.87 -8.23 9.51
CA LYS A 299 -31.53 -7.09 10.17
C LYS A 299 -30.55 -6.09 10.79
N TYR A 300 -29.50 -6.59 11.45
CA TYR A 300 -28.64 -5.75 12.28
C TYR A 300 -27.33 -5.37 11.61
N VAL A 301 -26.92 -6.02 10.53
CA VAL A 301 -25.69 -5.69 9.81
C VAL A 301 -25.98 -5.36 8.35
N GLY A 302 -26.65 -6.25 7.62
CA GLY A 302 -26.99 -6.09 6.21
C GLY A 302 -27.82 -4.84 5.92
N GLU A 303 -28.92 -4.65 6.66
CA GLU A 303 -29.83 -3.52 6.48
C GLU A 303 -29.15 -2.16 6.76
N PRO A 304 -28.45 -1.93 7.90
CA PRO A 304 -27.75 -0.68 8.13
C PRO A 304 -26.68 -0.35 7.09
N ILE A 305 -25.91 -1.35 6.63
CA ILE A 305 -24.92 -1.15 5.56
C ILE A 305 -25.63 -0.80 4.26
N TYR A 306 -26.68 -1.54 3.89
CA TYR A 306 -27.45 -1.27 2.67
C TYR A 306 -28.05 0.15 2.69
N GLN A 307 -28.69 0.55 3.79
CA GLN A 307 -29.22 1.90 3.97
C GLN A 307 -28.15 2.98 3.85
N HIS A 308 -26.96 2.76 4.42
CA HIS A 308 -25.83 3.69 4.28
C HIS A 308 -25.36 3.83 2.83
N LEU A 309 -25.21 2.72 2.10
CA LEU A 309 -24.82 2.73 0.68
C LEU A 309 -25.87 3.46 -0.16
N ARG A 310 -27.17 3.20 0.08
CA ARG A 310 -28.26 3.92 -0.58
C ARG A 310 -28.24 5.41 -0.26
N TYR A 311 -28.00 5.80 0.99
CA TYR A 311 -27.86 7.20 1.37
C TYR A 311 -26.72 7.89 0.62
N LEU A 312 -25.57 7.24 0.45
CA LEU A 312 -24.46 7.76 -0.35
C LEU A 312 -24.87 7.99 -1.82
N GLU A 313 -25.61 7.04 -2.39
CA GLU A 313 -26.06 7.07 -3.80
C GLU A 313 -27.12 8.13 -4.07
N THR A 314 -28.12 8.25 -3.21
CA THR A 314 -29.33 9.04 -3.49
C THR A 314 -29.42 10.35 -2.74
N ASN A 315 -28.80 10.46 -1.57
CA ASN A 315 -28.94 11.63 -0.70
C ASN A 315 -27.65 12.44 -0.62
N TYR A 316 -26.56 11.82 -0.17
CA TYR A 316 -25.27 12.49 -0.03
C TYR A 316 -24.73 13.00 -1.37
N SER A 317 -24.88 12.21 -2.45
CA SER A 317 -24.43 12.56 -3.79
C SER A 317 -25.00 13.89 -4.31
N MET A 318 -26.22 14.26 -3.91
CA MET A 318 -26.85 15.54 -4.28
C MET A 318 -26.14 16.76 -3.69
N HIS A 319 -25.40 16.56 -2.59
CA HIS A 319 -24.65 17.62 -1.92
C HIS A 319 -23.22 17.79 -2.47
N CYS A 320 -22.75 16.84 -3.27
CA CYS A 320 -21.45 16.94 -3.91
C CYS A 320 -21.46 18.06 -4.96
N VAL A 321 -20.44 18.91 -4.93
CA VAL A 321 -20.41 20.15 -5.71
C VAL A 321 -19.59 20.01 -6.98
N LEU A 322 -19.86 20.85 -7.98
CA LEU A 322 -18.99 20.95 -9.16
C LEU A 322 -17.56 21.30 -8.76
N SER A 323 -16.58 20.84 -9.55
CA SER A 323 -15.17 21.17 -9.34
C SER A 323 -14.88 22.68 -9.46
N SER A 324 -15.76 23.44 -10.12
CA SER A 324 -15.72 24.91 -10.16
C SER A 324 -16.06 25.57 -8.82
N ILE A 325 -16.76 24.87 -7.92
CA ILE A 325 -17.09 25.33 -6.57
C ILE A 325 -16.01 24.88 -5.58
N SER A 326 -15.56 23.63 -5.68
CA SER A 326 -14.51 23.08 -4.83
C SER A 326 -13.61 22.16 -5.65
N SER A 327 -12.32 22.49 -5.69
CA SER A 327 -11.33 21.63 -6.36
C SER A 327 -10.46 20.85 -5.38
N GLY A 328 -10.55 21.12 -4.07
CA GLY A 328 -9.74 20.47 -3.04
C GLY A 328 -9.94 21.11 -1.67
N PHE A 329 -9.11 20.69 -0.71
CA PHE A 329 -9.20 21.10 0.70
C PHE A 329 -9.10 22.61 0.93
N GLY A 330 -8.35 23.34 0.10
CA GLY A 330 -8.21 24.81 0.25
C GLY A 330 -9.51 25.59 0.03
N SER A 331 -10.55 24.95 -0.50
CA SER A 331 -11.90 25.51 -0.65
C SER A 331 -12.88 25.05 0.43
N LEU A 332 -12.41 24.24 1.40
CA LEU A 332 -13.22 23.70 2.49
C LEU A 332 -12.92 24.44 3.81
N PRO A 333 -13.94 24.66 4.67
CA PRO A 333 -15.35 24.35 4.44
C PRO A 333 -15.99 25.23 3.35
N LEU A 334 -16.96 24.67 2.63
CA LEU A 334 -17.80 25.41 1.68
C LEU A 334 -18.56 26.53 2.40
N GLN A 335 -18.84 27.64 1.71
CA GLN A 335 -19.61 28.77 2.27
C GLN A 335 -21.10 28.46 2.45
N HIS A 336 -21.65 27.56 1.62
CA HIS A 336 -23.06 27.20 1.59
C HIS A 336 -23.22 25.68 1.56
N VAL A 337 -24.35 25.21 2.05
CA VAL A 337 -24.85 23.86 1.77
C VAL A 337 -25.46 23.87 0.38
N TYR A 338 -25.08 22.91 -0.46
CA TYR A 338 -25.58 22.77 -1.82
C TYR A 338 -26.51 21.57 -1.95
N VAL A 339 -27.53 21.67 -2.80
CA VAL A 339 -28.35 20.53 -3.27
C VAL A 339 -28.45 20.64 -4.78
N ASN A 340 -28.03 19.60 -5.50
CA ASN A 340 -27.94 19.58 -6.95
C ASN A 340 -27.23 20.84 -7.50
N ASN A 341 -26.09 21.17 -6.90
CA ASN A 341 -25.26 22.35 -7.21
C ASN A 341 -25.93 23.73 -6.98
N THR A 342 -27.08 23.78 -6.32
CA THR A 342 -27.75 25.03 -5.93
C THR A 342 -27.53 25.30 -4.44
N PRO A 343 -27.06 26.49 -4.03
CA PRO A 343 -26.91 26.82 -2.61
C PRO A 343 -28.29 26.95 -1.96
N VAL A 344 -28.52 26.27 -0.84
CA VAL A 344 -29.81 26.25 -0.13
C VAL A 344 -29.77 26.88 1.27
N SER A 345 -28.60 26.92 1.90
CA SER A 345 -28.39 27.54 3.21
C SER A 345 -26.91 27.84 3.43
N LYS A 346 -26.59 28.65 4.45
CA LYS A 346 -25.21 28.90 4.87
C LYS A 346 -24.65 27.67 5.59
N ALA A 347 -23.43 27.26 5.25
CA ALA A 347 -22.74 26.21 5.98
C ALA A 347 -22.20 26.76 7.32
N THR A 348 -22.11 25.91 8.33
CA THR A 348 -21.63 26.35 9.65
C THR A 348 -20.13 26.61 9.64
N GLY A 349 -19.35 25.80 8.93
CA GLY A 349 -17.88 25.84 8.97
C GLY A 349 -17.30 25.42 10.34
N LEU A 350 -18.10 24.74 11.17
CA LEU A 350 -17.74 24.39 12.55
C LEU A 350 -17.75 22.88 12.78
N LEU A 351 -16.84 22.43 13.64
CA LEU A 351 -16.90 21.12 14.27
C LEU A 351 -18.07 21.06 15.29
N PRO A 352 -18.52 19.86 15.68
CA PRO A 352 -19.59 19.71 16.68
C PRO A 352 -19.32 20.39 18.04
N ASN A 353 -18.06 20.64 18.39
CA ASN A 353 -17.68 21.35 19.61
C ASN A 353 -17.57 22.88 19.44
N GLY A 354 -17.90 23.42 18.26
CA GLY A 354 -17.87 24.85 17.95
C GLY A 354 -16.53 25.38 17.45
N GLU A 355 -15.49 24.55 17.34
CA GLU A 355 -14.21 24.97 16.77
C GLU A 355 -14.30 25.16 15.25
N GLN A 356 -13.56 26.12 14.72
CA GLN A 356 -13.59 26.47 13.30
C GLN A 356 -12.78 25.46 12.47
N LEU A 357 -13.35 25.06 11.33
CA LEU A 357 -12.68 24.22 10.35
C LEU A 357 -11.81 25.05 9.41
N ASN A 358 -10.62 24.54 9.09
CA ASN A 358 -9.73 25.10 8.09
C ASN A 358 -9.18 23.99 7.19
N GLY A 359 -9.65 23.95 5.94
CA GLY A 359 -9.26 22.91 5.01
C GLY A 359 -7.80 22.99 4.57
N THR A 360 -7.23 24.19 4.41
CA THR A 360 -5.80 24.36 4.08
C THR A 360 -4.90 23.85 5.21
N GLU A 361 -5.21 24.16 6.47
CA GLU A 361 -4.47 23.61 7.62
C GLU A 361 -4.61 22.10 7.72
N THR A 362 -5.81 21.57 7.45
CA THR A 362 -6.06 20.13 7.39
C THR A 362 -5.18 19.47 6.34
N TYR A 363 -5.09 20.06 5.14
CA TYR A 363 -4.23 19.58 4.09
C TYR A 363 -2.74 19.54 4.51
N TYR A 364 -2.23 20.58 5.19
CA TYR A 364 -0.85 20.57 5.67
C TYR A 364 -0.56 19.48 6.70
N LYS A 365 -1.52 19.16 7.58
CA LYS A 365 -1.39 18.04 8.51
C LYS A 365 -1.38 16.69 7.78
N LEU A 366 -2.23 16.53 6.78
CA LEU A 366 -2.26 15.32 5.94
C LEU A 366 -0.98 15.18 5.12
N LEU A 367 -0.42 16.29 4.64
CA LEU A 367 0.81 16.30 3.85
C LEU A 367 1.99 15.66 4.61
N SER A 368 2.13 15.91 5.92
CA SER A 368 3.22 15.35 6.71
C SER A 368 3.11 13.83 6.92
N TYR A 369 1.90 13.26 6.84
CA TYR A 369 1.69 11.80 6.82
C TYR A 369 2.47 11.19 5.65
N PHE A 370 2.35 11.81 4.47
CA PHE A 370 2.89 11.28 3.23
C PHE A 370 4.35 11.64 3.00
N THR A 371 4.76 12.87 3.32
CA THR A 371 6.14 13.35 3.06
C THR A 371 7.13 12.88 4.13
N THR A 372 6.70 12.70 5.38
CA THR A 372 7.55 12.24 6.51
C THR A 372 8.79 13.11 6.82
N ILE A 373 8.82 14.31 6.24
CA ILE A 373 9.81 15.36 6.46
C ILE A 373 9.08 16.69 6.67
N ASN A 374 9.77 17.67 7.26
CA ASN A 374 9.23 19.01 7.40
C ASN A 374 9.39 19.77 6.07
N ILE A 375 8.33 19.81 5.27
CA ILE A 375 8.28 20.53 4.00
C ILE A 375 6.89 21.13 3.81
N THR A 376 6.85 22.38 3.37
CA THR A 376 5.61 23.13 3.12
C THR A 376 5.09 22.89 1.71
N ALA A 377 3.79 23.15 1.48
CA ALA A 377 3.21 23.06 0.14
C ALA A 377 3.89 24.01 -0.87
N ASN A 378 4.28 25.22 -0.43
CA ASN A 378 4.97 26.19 -1.29
C ASN A 378 6.36 25.69 -1.71
N GLU A 379 7.13 25.09 -0.79
CA GLU A 379 8.42 24.48 -1.13
C GLU A 379 8.24 23.31 -2.11
N ILE A 380 7.21 22.48 -1.92
CA ILE A 380 6.87 21.38 -2.84
C ILE A 380 6.51 21.91 -4.23
N GLN A 381 5.68 22.96 -4.30
CA GLN A 381 5.25 23.56 -5.56
C GLN A 381 6.42 24.21 -6.31
N ALA A 382 7.31 24.92 -5.61
CA ALA A 382 8.52 25.50 -6.18
C ALA A 382 9.45 24.43 -6.75
N LEU A 383 9.67 23.36 -5.98
CA LEU A 383 10.46 22.20 -6.40
C LEU A 383 9.85 21.50 -7.62
N GLY A 384 8.54 21.31 -7.62
CA GLY A 384 7.79 20.76 -8.75
C GLY A 384 7.97 21.59 -10.02
N THR A 385 7.85 22.91 -9.92
CA THR A 385 8.01 23.83 -11.06
C THR A 385 9.42 23.73 -11.65
N GLN A 386 10.45 23.79 -10.82
CA GLN A 386 11.85 23.66 -11.27
C GLN A 386 12.11 22.31 -11.97
N LEU A 387 11.59 21.21 -11.41
CA LEU A 387 11.77 19.88 -11.99
C LEU A 387 11.02 19.71 -13.30
N VAL A 388 9.80 20.25 -13.40
CA VAL A 388 9.00 20.23 -14.62
C VAL A 388 9.73 20.91 -15.76
N ASP A 389 10.31 22.09 -15.53
CA ASP A 389 11.04 22.82 -16.57
C ASP A 389 12.28 22.05 -17.05
N SER A 390 13.07 21.53 -16.11
CA SER A 390 14.27 20.74 -16.42
C SER A 390 13.94 19.46 -17.20
N LEU A 391 13.02 18.65 -16.67
CA LEU A 391 12.64 17.36 -17.26
C LEU A 391 11.93 17.53 -18.60
N TYR A 392 11.13 18.59 -18.77
CA TYR A 392 10.50 18.88 -20.05
C TYR A 392 11.53 19.27 -21.12
N GLY A 393 12.55 20.04 -20.76
CA GLY A 393 13.68 20.32 -21.65
C GLY A 393 14.38 19.05 -22.12
N GLU A 394 14.69 18.13 -21.19
CA GLU A 394 15.26 16.82 -21.53
C GLU A 394 14.33 15.99 -22.42
N LEU A 395 13.03 15.97 -22.12
CA LEU A 395 12.02 15.23 -22.87
C LEU A 395 11.92 15.73 -24.30
N MET A 396 11.89 17.05 -24.50
CA MET A 396 11.84 17.65 -25.83
C MET A 396 13.13 17.39 -26.62
N ASN A 397 14.29 17.44 -25.97
CA ASN A 397 15.57 17.06 -26.60
C ASN A 397 15.55 15.61 -27.11
N LEU A 398 15.04 14.68 -26.29
CA LEU A 398 14.88 13.29 -26.71
C LEU A 398 13.84 13.13 -27.81
N THR A 399 12.73 13.86 -27.73
CA THR A 399 11.65 13.86 -28.71
C THR A 399 12.16 14.23 -30.11
N ARG A 400 12.95 15.31 -30.21
CA ARG A 400 13.58 15.73 -31.47
C ARG A 400 14.52 14.67 -32.03
N LYS A 401 15.31 14.01 -31.17
CA LYS A 401 16.18 12.90 -31.60
C LYS A 401 15.41 11.71 -32.15
N ILE A 402 14.28 11.35 -31.53
CA ILE A 402 13.45 10.22 -31.97
C ILE A 402 12.70 10.52 -33.27
N THR A 403 12.25 11.76 -33.43
CA THR A 403 11.42 12.16 -34.57
C THR A 403 12.25 12.65 -35.77
N GLY A 404 13.49 13.10 -35.54
CA GLY A 404 14.30 13.78 -36.56
C GLY A 404 13.89 15.24 -36.80
N GLU A 405 12.89 15.74 -36.07
CA GLU A 405 12.37 17.10 -36.21
C GLU A 405 13.20 18.10 -35.39
N SER A 406 13.49 19.26 -35.97
CA SER A 406 14.18 20.37 -35.29
C SER A 406 13.22 21.29 -34.53
N ASP A 407 11.98 21.42 -35.01
CA ASP A 407 10.94 22.25 -34.42
C ASP A 407 10.20 21.50 -33.31
N ASN A 408 9.90 22.19 -32.21
CA ASN A 408 9.28 21.57 -31.04
C ASN A 408 7.83 21.12 -31.28
N ASP A 409 7.05 21.91 -32.01
CA ASP A 409 5.65 21.60 -32.25
C ASP A 409 5.50 20.45 -33.25
N ARG A 410 6.31 20.45 -34.31
CA ARG A 410 6.41 19.31 -35.23
C ARG A 410 6.91 18.04 -34.52
N ALA A 411 7.98 18.14 -33.73
CA ALA A 411 8.49 17.00 -32.97
C ALA A 411 7.43 16.42 -32.01
N LYS A 412 6.69 17.29 -31.31
CA LYS A 412 5.61 16.88 -30.42
C LYS A 412 4.45 16.24 -31.18
N ALA A 413 4.04 16.79 -32.33
CA ALA A 413 2.99 16.22 -33.17
C ALA A 413 3.38 14.83 -33.71
N SER A 414 4.61 14.71 -34.25
CA SER A 414 5.15 13.45 -34.75
C SER A 414 5.29 12.40 -33.65
N MET A 415 5.72 12.80 -32.44
CA MET A 415 5.78 11.89 -31.31
C MET A 415 4.38 11.46 -30.84
N LYS A 416 3.42 12.39 -30.77
CA LYS A 416 2.01 12.06 -30.46
C LYS A 416 1.47 11.02 -31.44
N ALA A 417 1.74 11.15 -32.73
CA ALA A 417 1.34 10.16 -33.72
C ALA A 417 1.96 8.79 -33.38
N LYS A 418 3.28 8.72 -33.19
CA LYS A 418 4.01 7.48 -32.83
C LYS A 418 3.48 6.81 -31.56
N LEU A 419 3.26 7.57 -30.50
CA LEU A 419 2.78 7.03 -29.22
C LEU A 419 1.36 6.46 -29.30
N ASN A 420 0.54 6.99 -30.21
CA ASN A 420 -0.84 6.57 -30.42
C ASN A 420 -1.01 5.50 -31.52
N GLU A 421 0.08 5.06 -32.17
CA GLU A 421 0.04 3.94 -33.10
C GLU A 421 -0.39 2.64 -32.40
N GLN A 422 -1.21 1.83 -33.07
CA GLN A 422 -1.75 0.58 -32.52
C GLN A 422 -0.63 -0.41 -32.12
N SER A 423 0.51 -0.37 -32.80
CA SER A 423 1.70 -1.18 -32.53
C SER A 423 2.27 -0.97 -31.12
N ASN A 424 2.04 0.21 -30.52
CA ASN A 424 2.48 0.57 -29.18
C ASN A 424 1.57 0.01 -28.07
N TYR A 425 0.46 -0.66 -28.40
CA TYR A 425 -0.47 -1.24 -27.42
C TYR A 425 -0.51 -2.77 -27.51
N PHE A 426 -1.06 -3.40 -26.47
CA PHE A 426 -1.17 -4.87 -26.39
C PHE A 426 -2.46 -5.41 -27.02
N ALA A 427 -3.47 -4.57 -27.25
CA ALA A 427 -4.62 -4.94 -28.06
C ALA A 427 -4.26 -4.76 -29.56
N ASN A 428 -4.70 -5.68 -30.42
CA ASN A 428 -4.50 -5.56 -31.88
C ASN A 428 -5.61 -4.73 -32.56
N GLN A 429 -6.67 -4.43 -31.81
CA GLN A 429 -7.84 -3.69 -32.25
C GLN A 429 -8.39 -2.88 -31.08
N ASN A 430 -9.32 -1.96 -31.35
CA ASN A 430 -10.03 -1.24 -30.31
C ASN A 430 -10.82 -2.21 -29.42
N ILE A 431 -10.87 -1.92 -28.12
CA ILE A 431 -11.67 -2.73 -27.20
C ILE A 431 -13.16 -2.49 -27.49
N PRO A 432 -13.96 -3.55 -27.67
CA PRO A 432 -15.40 -3.43 -27.86
C PRO A 432 -16.10 -2.75 -26.68
N ALA A 433 -17.17 -1.99 -26.95
CA ALA A 433 -17.94 -1.30 -25.91
C ALA A 433 -18.57 -2.26 -24.89
N ASN A 434 -18.97 -3.46 -25.32
CA ASN A 434 -19.51 -4.51 -24.46
C ASN A 434 -18.46 -5.17 -23.55
N GLU A 435 -17.16 -4.94 -23.77
CA GLU A 435 -16.09 -5.35 -22.84
C GLU A 435 -15.68 -4.21 -21.89
N SER A 436 -16.35 -3.06 -21.95
CA SER A 436 -15.98 -1.85 -21.21
C SER A 436 -17.15 -1.16 -20.50
N ASN A 437 -18.32 -1.82 -20.45
CA ASN A 437 -19.53 -1.29 -19.83
C ASN A 437 -19.77 -1.93 -18.45
N GLU A 438 -20.83 -1.49 -17.77
CA GLU A 438 -21.22 -2.01 -16.45
C GLU A 438 -21.51 -3.52 -16.44
N ASP A 439 -21.94 -4.12 -17.55
CA ASP A 439 -22.13 -5.57 -17.65
C ASP A 439 -20.77 -6.30 -17.71
N ALA A 440 -19.80 -5.79 -18.47
CA ALA A 440 -18.44 -6.30 -18.50
C ALA A 440 -17.79 -6.30 -17.12
N TYR A 441 -17.97 -5.22 -16.34
CA TYR A 441 -17.43 -5.11 -14.98
C TYR A 441 -18.05 -6.13 -14.01
N LYS A 442 -19.23 -6.66 -14.34
CA LYS A 442 -19.90 -7.69 -13.54
C LYS A 442 -19.50 -9.11 -13.94
N ARG A 443 -19.20 -9.34 -15.23
CA ARG A 443 -18.95 -10.67 -15.78
C ARG A 443 -17.47 -11.02 -15.93
N CYS A 444 -16.61 -10.05 -16.22
CA CYS A 444 -15.18 -10.27 -16.46
C CYS A 444 -14.40 -10.02 -15.16
N ILE A 445 -14.50 -10.96 -14.23
CA ILE A 445 -13.96 -10.83 -12.85
C ILE A 445 -12.77 -11.76 -12.58
N SER A 446 -12.44 -12.63 -13.53
CA SER A 446 -11.31 -13.56 -13.49
C SER A 446 -10.79 -13.82 -14.90
N MET A 447 -9.59 -14.40 -15.05
CA MET A 447 -9.06 -14.71 -16.38
C MET A 447 -9.89 -15.77 -17.11
N GLU A 448 -10.55 -16.66 -16.38
CA GLU A 448 -11.44 -17.69 -16.90
C GLU A 448 -12.72 -17.07 -17.46
N THR A 449 -13.39 -16.22 -16.67
CA THR A 449 -14.61 -15.54 -17.08
C THR A 449 -14.36 -14.49 -18.17
N ALA A 450 -13.23 -13.79 -18.10
CA ALA A 450 -12.78 -12.85 -19.12
C ALA A 450 -12.52 -13.52 -20.46
N LYS A 451 -12.04 -14.77 -20.50
CA LYS A 451 -11.86 -15.51 -21.75
C LYS A 451 -13.17 -15.67 -22.53
N VAL A 452 -14.29 -15.80 -21.81
CA VAL A 452 -15.63 -15.99 -22.36
C VAL A 452 -16.31 -14.65 -22.66
N HIS A 453 -16.28 -13.71 -21.71
CA HIS A 453 -17.07 -12.47 -21.76
C HIS A 453 -16.30 -11.24 -22.25
N CYS A 454 -14.97 -11.23 -22.13
CA CYS A 454 -14.09 -10.15 -22.58
C CYS A 454 -12.88 -10.67 -23.39
N PRO A 455 -13.10 -11.42 -24.48
CA PRO A 455 -12.02 -12.10 -25.20
C PRO A 455 -10.96 -11.16 -25.76
N VAL A 456 -11.32 -9.96 -26.23
CA VAL A 456 -10.34 -9.01 -26.81
C VAL A 456 -9.37 -8.53 -25.72
N ARG A 457 -9.89 -8.16 -24.55
CA ARG A 457 -9.07 -7.82 -23.38
C ARG A 457 -8.23 -9.00 -22.91
N TRP A 458 -8.81 -10.19 -22.86
CA TRP A 458 -8.11 -11.41 -22.45
C TRP A 458 -6.87 -11.67 -23.29
N TYR A 459 -6.99 -11.65 -24.62
CA TYR A 459 -5.84 -11.83 -25.52
C TYR A 459 -4.81 -10.70 -25.40
N ALA A 460 -5.25 -9.46 -25.18
CA ALA A 460 -4.33 -8.35 -24.91
C ALA A 460 -3.53 -8.59 -23.62
N MET A 461 -4.17 -9.12 -22.58
CA MET A 461 -3.53 -9.40 -21.29
C MET A 461 -2.52 -10.51 -21.37
N GLN A 462 -2.79 -11.57 -22.15
CA GLN A 462 -1.80 -12.63 -22.38
C GLN A 462 -0.54 -12.09 -23.07
N ARG A 463 -0.69 -11.23 -24.08
CA ARG A 463 0.47 -10.58 -24.73
C ARG A 463 1.23 -9.69 -23.78
N TRP A 464 0.52 -8.94 -22.93
CA TRP A 464 1.12 -8.08 -21.93
C TRP A 464 1.91 -8.88 -20.88
N PHE A 465 1.35 -9.98 -20.36
CA PHE A 465 2.02 -10.86 -19.41
C PHE A 465 3.32 -11.45 -19.97
N SER A 466 3.31 -11.93 -21.21
CA SER A 466 4.53 -12.45 -21.86
C SER A 466 5.60 -11.36 -21.98
N TYR A 467 5.21 -10.18 -22.46
CA TYR A 467 6.11 -9.04 -22.62
C TYR A 467 6.76 -8.62 -21.30
N VAL A 468 5.96 -8.53 -20.23
CA VAL A 468 6.44 -8.18 -18.89
C VAL A 468 7.43 -9.22 -18.36
N ARG A 469 7.18 -10.51 -18.51
CA ARG A 469 8.10 -11.57 -18.06
C ARG A 469 9.47 -11.46 -18.72
N GLU A 470 9.49 -11.22 -20.04
CA GLU A 470 10.72 -11.02 -20.80
C GLU A 470 11.46 -9.77 -20.30
N LEU A 471 10.75 -8.65 -20.19
CA LEU A 471 11.30 -7.37 -19.78
C LEU A 471 11.87 -7.41 -18.35
N THR A 472 11.15 -7.96 -17.38
CA THR A 472 11.62 -8.05 -15.98
C THR A 472 12.86 -8.93 -15.85
N THR A 473 12.99 -9.96 -16.70
CA THR A 473 14.18 -10.81 -16.76
C THR A 473 15.39 -10.03 -17.28
N ILE A 474 15.20 -9.18 -18.29
CA ILE A 474 16.26 -8.32 -18.81
C ILE A 474 16.69 -7.30 -17.74
N LEU A 475 15.73 -6.60 -17.13
CA LEU A 475 16.00 -5.57 -16.12
C LEU A 475 16.76 -6.13 -14.91
N SER A 476 16.39 -7.32 -14.42
CA SER A 476 17.04 -7.93 -13.26
C SER A 476 18.54 -8.19 -13.49
N VAL A 477 18.92 -8.62 -14.70
CA VAL A 477 20.33 -8.80 -15.09
C VAL A 477 21.07 -7.47 -15.14
N LYS A 478 20.45 -6.42 -15.69
CA LYS A 478 21.06 -5.10 -15.84
C LYS A 478 21.40 -4.44 -14.51
N VAL A 479 20.67 -4.75 -13.44
CA VAL A 479 20.87 -4.13 -12.11
C VAL A 479 21.79 -4.91 -11.16
N MET A 480 22.30 -6.09 -11.55
CA MET A 480 23.16 -6.92 -10.67
C MET A 480 24.43 -6.22 -10.18
N LYS A 481 24.93 -5.23 -10.93
CA LYS A 481 26.11 -4.42 -10.55
C LYS A 481 25.80 -3.35 -9.51
N LEU A 482 24.53 -3.06 -9.26
CA LEU A 482 24.07 -2.03 -8.33
C LEU A 482 23.72 -2.60 -6.95
N PHE A 483 23.60 -3.92 -6.82
CA PHE A 483 23.17 -4.59 -5.60
C PHE A 483 24.09 -5.75 -5.21
N HIS A 484 24.00 -6.14 -3.94
CA HIS A 484 24.60 -7.38 -3.44
C HIS A 484 23.62 -8.53 -3.69
N VAL A 485 23.98 -9.41 -4.62
CA VAL A 485 23.15 -10.54 -5.08
C VAL A 485 23.43 -11.84 -4.33
N VAL A 486 24.58 -11.93 -3.66
CA VAL A 486 25.03 -13.11 -2.92
C VAL A 486 25.83 -12.69 -1.69
N GLY A 487 25.99 -13.63 -0.75
CA GLY A 487 26.81 -13.45 0.45
C GLY A 487 26.08 -12.75 1.60
N PRO A 488 26.82 -12.36 2.66
CA PRO A 488 26.23 -11.89 3.92
C PRO A 488 25.51 -10.54 3.81
N LYS A 489 25.72 -9.81 2.71
CA LYS A 489 25.04 -8.54 2.42
C LYS A 489 23.96 -8.66 1.35
N ILE A 490 23.46 -9.87 1.08
CA ILE A 490 22.41 -10.05 0.07
C ILE A 490 21.22 -9.11 0.33
N SER A 491 20.77 -8.44 -0.74
CA SER A 491 19.65 -7.50 -0.69
C SER A 491 18.59 -7.78 -1.76
N VAL A 492 18.90 -8.66 -2.72
CA VAL A 492 17.99 -9.01 -3.81
C VAL A 492 17.13 -10.21 -3.38
N PRO A 493 15.79 -10.13 -3.53
CA PRO A 493 14.90 -11.24 -3.20
C PRO A 493 15.11 -12.45 -4.10
N SER A 494 14.76 -13.62 -3.59
CA SER A 494 14.76 -14.90 -4.31
C SER A 494 13.37 -15.31 -4.79
N CYS A 495 12.29 -14.78 -4.18
CA CYS A 495 10.94 -15.13 -4.59
C CYS A 495 10.63 -14.68 -6.03
N PRO A 496 9.97 -15.52 -6.85
CA PRO A 496 9.56 -15.14 -8.19
C PRO A 496 8.40 -14.13 -8.19
N VAL A 497 8.27 -13.39 -9.29
CA VAL A 497 7.15 -12.47 -9.54
C VAL A 497 6.34 -12.94 -10.74
N GLU A 498 5.02 -12.94 -10.60
CA GLU A 498 4.08 -13.33 -11.63
C GLU A 498 3.16 -12.15 -12.02
N PRO A 499 3.02 -11.83 -13.32
CA PRO A 499 2.04 -10.86 -13.77
C PRO A 499 0.62 -11.43 -13.68
N LYS A 500 -0.31 -10.63 -13.13
CA LYS A 500 -1.72 -10.98 -12.86
C LYS A 500 -2.63 -9.87 -13.37
N ALA A 501 -3.90 -10.18 -13.64
CA ALA A 501 -4.88 -9.15 -14.01
C ALA A 501 -5.52 -8.53 -12.77
N ASP A 502 -5.66 -7.21 -12.76
CA ASP A 502 -6.50 -6.47 -11.81
C ASP A 502 -7.86 -6.18 -12.46
N PHE A 503 -8.90 -6.86 -11.98
CA PHE A 503 -10.27 -6.73 -12.46
C PHE A 503 -11.04 -5.55 -11.84
N ASN A 504 -10.39 -4.67 -11.07
CA ASN A 504 -11.02 -3.46 -10.59
C ASN A 504 -11.14 -2.42 -11.74
N PRO A 505 -12.36 -2.02 -12.17
CA PRO A 505 -12.54 -1.06 -13.26
C PRO A 505 -12.04 0.36 -12.93
N ALA A 506 -11.89 0.68 -11.64
CA ALA A 506 -11.32 1.95 -11.20
C ALA A 506 -9.78 1.96 -11.22
N SER A 507 -9.13 0.79 -11.34
CA SER A 507 -7.67 0.67 -11.29
C SER A 507 -7.02 1.35 -12.51
N PRO A 508 -6.19 2.40 -12.31
CA PRO A 508 -5.67 3.19 -13.43
C PRO A 508 -4.31 2.71 -13.94
N ALA A 509 -3.54 1.96 -13.16
CA ALA A 509 -2.19 1.50 -13.52
C ALA A 509 -1.77 0.23 -12.72
N PRO A 510 -0.60 -0.36 -12.99
CA PRO A 510 -0.18 -1.61 -12.35
C PRO A 510 0.20 -1.51 -10.86
N THR A 511 0.24 -2.63 -10.12
CA THR A 511 0.64 -2.64 -8.70
C THR A 511 1.38 -3.91 -8.29
N TYR A 512 2.27 -3.80 -7.30
CA TYR A 512 2.99 -4.92 -6.71
C TYR A 512 2.35 -5.44 -5.41
N ARG A 513 2.39 -6.77 -5.20
CA ARG A 513 2.09 -7.41 -3.91
C ARG A 513 3.14 -8.47 -3.56
N LYS A 514 3.70 -8.35 -2.34
CA LYS A 514 4.66 -9.29 -1.76
C LYS A 514 4.07 -10.67 -1.50
N THR A 515 4.95 -11.65 -1.26
CA THR A 515 4.62 -12.99 -0.77
C THR A 515 5.33 -13.27 0.56
N ASN A 516 5.10 -14.45 1.14
CA ASN A 516 5.76 -14.87 2.39
C ASN A 516 7.26 -15.12 2.17
N THR A 517 8.00 -15.28 3.27
CA THR A 517 9.45 -15.56 3.26
C THR A 517 9.81 -16.90 2.59
N ALA A 518 8.89 -17.87 2.62
CA ALA A 518 9.06 -19.19 2.01
C ALA A 518 8.74 -19.23 0.51
N CYS A 519 8.27 -18.12 -0.07
CA CYS A 519 7.82 -18.02 -1.47
C CYS A 519 6.80 -19.10 -1.88
N THR A 520 5.92 -19.54 -0.98
CA THR A 520 4.95 -20.63 -1.25
C THR A 520 4.08 -20.33 -2.48
N ASN A 521 3.80 -19.05 -2.70
CA ASN A 521 3.21 -18.53 -3.93
C ASN A 521 4.12 -17.41 -4.49
N PRO A 522 4.15 -17.18 -5.81
CA PRO A 522 4.87 -16.04 -6.38
C PRO A 522 4.28 -14.72 -5.88
N ALA A 523 5.15 -13.71 -5.72
CA ALA A 523 4.71 -12.34 -5.56
C ALA A 523 3.95 -11.88 -6.83
N GLY A 524 2.99 -10.98 -6.68
CA GLY A 524 2.10 -10.59 -7.78
C GLY A 524 2.42 -9.22 -8.35
N TYR A 525 2.46 -9.11 -9.68
CA TYR A 525 2.47 -7.85 -10.42
C TYR A 525 1.14 -7.68 -11.16
N TYR A 526 0.23 -6.89 -10.59
CA TYR A 526 -1.17 -6.78 -11.03
C TYR A 526 -1.33 -5.68 -12.07
N ILE A 527 -1.85 -6.01 -13.24
CA ILE A 527 -2.01 -5.14 -14.41
C ILE A 527 -3.50 -4.85 -14.65
N PRO A 528 -3.94 -3.59 -14.79
CA PRO A 528 -5.35 -3.26 -14.94
C PRO A 528 -5.99 -3.86 -16.19
N PHE A 529 -7.07 -4.60 -15.97
CA PHE A 529 -7.80 -5.29 -17.03
C PHE A 529 -8.67 -4.33 -17.87
N PHE A 530 -9.21 -3.27 -17.26
CA PHE A 530 -10.25 -2.40 -17.85
C PHE A 530 -9.74 -1.08 -18.46
N LEU A 531 -8.47 -1.01 -18.89
CA LEU A 531 -7.94 0.17 -19.60
C LEU A 531 -8.61 0.36 -20.97
N LYS A 532 -8.83 1.62 -21.38
CA LYS A 532 -9.35 1.96 -22.72
C LYS A 532 -8.43 1.41 -23.83
N LYS A 533 -7.12 1.53 -23.61
CA LYS A 533 -6.07 0.96 -24.46
C LYS A 533 -5.07 0.22 -23.56
N PRO A 534 -4.96 -1.13 -23.63
CA PRO A 534 -3.99 -1.89 -22.84
C PRO A 534 -2.54 -1.55 -23.23
N GLY A 535 -1.76 -1.00 -22.30
CA GLY A 535 -0.41 -0.45 -22.52
C GLY A 535 -0.31 1.03 -22.11
N PRO A 536 0.59 1.83 -22.71
CA PRO A 536 1.44 1.54 -23.87
C PRO A 536 2.76 0.80 -23.54
N LYS A 537 3.31 0.07 -24.51
CA LYS A 537 4.59 -0.65 -24.42
C LYS A 537 5.78 0.26 -24.10
N SER A 538 5.71 1.53 -24.51
CA SER A 538 6.71 2.56 -24.18
C SER A 538 6.85 2.81 -22.68
N ASP A 539 5.83 2.53 -21.88
CA ASP A 539 5.85 2.82 -20.44
C ASP A 539 6.29 1.60 -19.62
N GLU A 540 6.20 0.40 -20.18
CA GLU A 540 6.46 -0.85 -19.47
C GLU A 540 7.87 -0.96 -18.91
N GLY A 541 8.87 -0.38 -19.59
CA GLY A 541 10.24 -0.31 -19.09
C GLY A 541 10.32 0.30 -17.69
N THR A 542 9.70 1.47 -17.54
CA THR A 542 9.74 2.23 -16.29
C THR A 542 8.79 1.64 -15.26
N ILE A 543 7.60 1.18 -15.66
CA ILE A 543 6.63 0.57 -14.73
C ILE A 543 7.17 -0.77 -14.20
N SER A 544 7.78 -1.61 -15.05
CA SER A 544 8.39 -2.87 -14.59
C SER A 544 9.58 -2.63 -13.66
N ALA A 545 10.35 -1.56 -13.88
CA ALA A 545 11.40 -1.15 -12.96
C ALA A 545 10.83 -0.67 -11.61
N HIS A 546 9.72 0.05 -11.64
CA HIS A 546 9.01 0.59 -10.48
C HIS A 546 8.40 -0.52 -9.61
N GLU A 547 7.66 -1.44 -10.22
CA GLU A 547 6.88 -2.46 -9.51
C GLU A 547 7.71 -3.70 -9.16
N VAL A 548 8.67 -4.05 -10.02
CA VAL A 548 9.43 -5.30 -9.91
C VAL A 548 10.88 -5.00 -9.54
N SER A 549 11.77 -4.84 -10.52
CA SER A 549 13.21 -4.79 -10.26
C SER A 549 13.86 -3.60 -10.95
N PRO A 550 14.54 -2.70 -10.21
CA PRO A 550 14.92 -2.81 -8.79
C PRO A 550 13.95 -2.14 -7.79
N GLY A 551 12.70 -1.86 -8.17
CA GLY A 551 11.72 -1.13 -7.36
C GLY A 551 11.06 -1.94 -6.25
N HIS A 552 9.72 -1.99 -6.22
CA HIS A 552 8.95 -2.49 -5.07
C HIS A 552 9.25 -3.95 -4.71
N HIS A 553 9.38 -4.86 -5.68
CA HIS A 553 9.72 -6.24 -5.36
C HIS A 553 11.08 -6.34 -4.65
N LEU A 554 12.13 -5.71 -5.20
CA LEU A 554 13.45 -5.70 -4.56
C LEU A 554 13.39 -5.07 -3.16
N GLN A 555 12.69 -3.95 -3.01
CA GLN A 555 12.59 -3.23 -1.74
C GLN A 555 11.81 -4.00 -0.68
N VAL A 556 10.59 -4.41 -1.00
CA VAL A 556 9.64 -4.99 -0.05
C VAL A 556 9.96 -6.46 0.18
N GLN A 557 10.11 -7.25 -0.89
CA GLN A 557 10.40 -8.68 -0.75
C GLN A 557 11.83 -8.90 -0.24
N GLY A 558 12.81 -8.13 -0.71
CA GLY A 558 14.18 -8.22 -0.21
C GLY A 558 14.25 -7.91 1.29
N TYR A 559 13.44 -6.96 1.78
CA TYR A 559 13.32 -6.71 3.21
C TYR A 559 12.72 -7.91 3.96
N VAL A 560 11.62 -8.49 3.47
CA VAL A 560 10.99 -9.66 4.09
C VAL A 560 11.93 -10.87 4.12
N GLU A 561 12.64 -11.15 3.04
CA GLU A 561 13.54 -12.30 2.96
C GLU A 561 14.79 -12.12 3.83
N HIS A 562 15.45 -10.96 3.75
CA HIS A 562 16.83 -10.79 4.23
C HIS A 562 16.97 -9.92 5.47
N PHE A 563 16.03 -9.00 5.71
CA PHE A 563 16.17 -7.97 6.76
C PHE A 563 15.12 -8.06 7.86
N SER A 564 13.98 -8.72 7.61
CA SER A 564 13.00 -8.99 8.64
C SER A 564 13.47 -10.21 9.44
N VAL A 565 14.32 -9.96 10.43
CA VAL A 565 14.76 -10.95 11.42
C VAL A 565 14.44 -10.42 12.81
N GLU A 566 13.71 -11.24 13.58
CA GLU A 566 13.79 -11.43 15.04
C GLU A 566 13.55 -10.28 16.03
N ASP A 567 13.00 -9.12 15.63
CA ASP A 567 12.31 -8.28 16.61
C ASP A 567 11.07 -9.07 17.11
N LYS A 568 11.10 -9.55 18.35
CA LYS A 568 9.93 -10.17 19.00
C LYS A 568 9.20 -9.11 19.83
N GLY A 569 7.89 -9.25 19.98
CA GLY A 569 7.08 -8.34 20.79
C GLY A 569 6.77 -7.01 20.10
N VAL A 570 6.82 -5.92 20.88
CA VAL A 570 6.18 -4.65 20.49
C VAL A 570 6.84 -3.91 19.34
N VAL A 571 8.17 -4.04 19.14
CA VAL A 571 8.89 -3.41 18.01
C VAL A 571 8.42 -3.98 16.67
N ARG A 572 8.21 -5.30 16.60
CA ARG A 572 7.70 -5.97 15.40
C ARG A 572 6.27 -5.59 15.12
N TRP A 573 5.41 -5.57 16.15
CA TRP A 573 4.05 -5.07 16.01
C TRP A 573 4.01 -3.65 15.46
N LEU A 574 4.85 -2.75 15.98
CA LEU A 574 4.91 -1.36 15.50
C LEU A 574 5.37 -1.30 14.04
N SER A 575 6.45 -2.02 13.70
CA SER A 575 7.01 -2.04 12.35
C SER A 575 6.06 -2.66 11.31
N SER A 576 5.28 -3.68 11.69
CA SER A 576 4.29 -4.31 10.80
C SER A 576 2.99 -3.51 10.66
N SER A 577 2.77 -2.53 11.55
CA SER A 577 1.58 -1.67 11.55
C SER A 577 1.74 -0.40 10.70
N LEU A 578 2.89 -0.21 10.05
CA LEU A 578 3.29 1.06 9.44
C LEU A 578 3.58 0.93 7.95
N HIS A 579 3.18 1.98 7.21
CA HIS A 579 3.48 2.15 5.79
C HIS A 579 4.05 3.55 5.58
N PHE A 580 5.10 3.68 4.77
CA PHE A 580 5.79 4.94 4.51
C PHE A 580 5.86 5.18 3.01
N LEU A 581 4.79 5.76 2.45
CA LEU A 581 4.64 5.95 1.01
C LEU A 581 5.81 6.74 0.42
N ALA A 582 6.31 7.79 1.06
CA ALA A 582 7.46 8.53 0.54
C ALA A 582 8.72 7.66 0.40
N PHE A 583 8.97 6.72 1.30
CA PHE A 583 10.11 5.82 1.13
C PHE A 583 9.86 4.80 0.01
N SER A 584 8.72 4.10 0.05
CA SER A 584 8.42 3.05 -0.92
C SER A 584 8.31 3.59 -2.35
N GLU A 585 7.55 4.66 -2.55
CA GLU A 585 7.41 5.31 -3.87
C GLU A 585 8.68 6.04 -4.28
N GLY A 586 9.37 6.67 -3.33
CA GLY A 586 10.65 7.30 -3.58
C GLY A 586 11.69 6.31 -4.07
N TRP A 587 11.75 5.12 -3.47
CA TRP A 587 12.64 4.05 -3.89
C TRP A 587 12.32 3.55 -5.29
N ALA A 588 11.03 3.34 -5.58
CA ALA A 588 10.59 2.89 -6.90
C ALA A 588 10.91 3.94 -7.98
N LEU A 589 10.67 5.22 -7.71
CA LEU A 589 11.06 6.31 -8.62
C LEU A 589 12.58 6.48 -8.79
N TYR A 590 13.34 6.29 -7.72
CA TYR A 590 14.80 6.27 -7.77
C TYR A 590 15.32 5.09 -8.61
N SER A 591 14.61 3.96 -8.56
CA SER A 591 14.87 2.77 -9.36
C SER A 591 14.60 3.00 -10.86
N GLU A 592 13.53 3.72 -11.19
CA GLU A 592 13.26 4.15 -12.57
C GLU A 592 14.36 5.08 -13.12
N ASP A 593 14.66 6.16 -12.39
CA ASP A 593 15.68 7.15 -12.74
C ASP A 593 16.35 7.66 -11.44
N PRO A 594 17.67 7.44 -11.24
CA PRO A 594 18.67 7.16 -12.27
C PRO A 594 18.99 5.68 -12.53
N LEU A 595 18.60 4.73 -11.69
CA LEU A 595 19.19 3.38 -11.76
C LEU A 595 18.99 2.72 -13.12
N ILE A 596 17.75 2.60 -13.60
CA ILE A 596 17.49 2.02 -14.92
C ILE A 596 17.79 3.02 -16.03
N ALA A 597 17.21 4.22 -15.98
CA ALA A 597 17.24 5.15 -17.11
C ALA A 597 18.62 5.74 -17.45
N ARG A 598 19.52 5.86 -16.47
CA ARG A 598 20.82 6.56 -16.61
C ARG A 598 22.03 5.69 -16.25
N GLU A 599 21.91 4.76 -15.32
CA GLU A 599 23.04 3.95 -14.84
C GLU A 599 23.13 2.57 -15.49
N THR A 600 22.15 2.21 -16.31
CA THR A 600 22.21 1.04 -17.18
C THR A 600 22.06 1.43 -18.65
N ASP A 601 22.34 0.47 -19.54
CA ASP A 601 22.10 0.56 -20.97
C ASP A 601 20.70 0.04 -21.37
N SER A 602 19.78 -0.14 -20.41
CA SER A 602 18.45 -0.77 -20.63
C SER A 602 17.63 -0.10 -21.72
N TYR A 603 17.80 1.21 -21.93
CA TYR A 603 17.07 1.96 -22.95
C TYR A 603 17.93 2.41 -24.13
N LYS A 604 19.16 1.89 -24.29
CA LYS A 604 20.08 2.31 -25.36
C LYS A 604 19.45 2.13 -26.75
N ASP A 605 18.84 0.97 -26.99
CA ASP A 605 18.23 0.59 -28.26
C ASP A 605 16.70 0.73 -28.24
N PHE A 606 16.13 1.24 -27.14
CA PHE A 606 14.69 1.40 -26.92
C PHE A 606 14.33 2.86 -26.61
N PRO A 607 14.45 3.77 -27.58
CA PRO A 607 14.28 5.20 -27.33
C PRO A 607 12.86 5.57 -26.90
N LEU A 608 11.82 4.83 -27.36
CA LEU A 608 10.45 5.03 -26.88
C LEU A 608 10.28 4.63 -25.42
N MET A 609 11.00 3.61 -24.93
CA MET A 609 11.01 3.28 -23.50
C MET A 609 11.72 4.36 -22.68
N LYS A 610 12.84 4.89 -23.20
CA LYS A 610 13.51 6.04 -22.57
C LYS A 610 12.59 7.25 -22.47
N PHE A 611 11.82 7.50 -23.53
CA PHE A 611 10.81 8.55 -23.53
C PHE A 611 9.75 8.29 -22.46
N GLY A 612 9.21 7.07 -22.38
CA GLY A 612 8.24 6.68 -21.35
C GLY A 612 8.76 6.92 -19.93
N ALA A 613 9.99 6.50 -19.63
CA ALA A 613 10.63 6.72 -18.33
C ALA A 613 10.74 8.21 -17.98
N LEU A 614 11.25 9.03 -18.92
CA LEU A 614 11.43 10.46 -18.69
C LEU A 614 10.09 11.21 -18.59
N LYS A 615 9.11 10.85 -19.42
CA LYS A 615 7.73 11.35 -19.35
C LYS A 615 7.15 11.08 -17.96
N TRP A 616 7.32 9.88 -17.43
CA TRP A 616 6.77 9.53 -16.13
C TRP A 616 7.47 10.25 -14.98
N GLN A 617 8.78 10.49 -15.06
CA GLN A 617 9.45 11.39 -14.10
C GLN A 617 8.88 12.82 -14.17
N LEU A 618 8.65 13.34 -15.38
CA LEU A 618 8.04 14.66 -15.59
C LEU A 618 6.62 14.73 -15.03
N VAL A 619 5.79 13.70 -15.25
CA VAL A 619 4.43 13.63 -14.69
C VAL A 619 4.47 13.59 -13.16
N ARG A 620 5.39 12.82 -12.55
CA ARG A 620 5.56 12.81 -11.08
C ARG A 620 6.12 14.12 -10.53
N ALA A 621 6.87 14.89 -11.31
CA ALA A 621 7.23 16.27 -10.95
C ALA A 621 6.01 17.20 -11.04
N ALA A 622 5.19 17.08 -12.09
CA ALA A 622 3.96 17.86 -12.24
C ALA A 622 2.95 17.57 -11.12
N ARG A 623 2.90 16.33 -10.59
CA ARG A 623 2.11 15.98 -9.40
C ARG A 623 2.39 16.91 -8.21
N LEU A 624 3.65 17.31 -7.99
CA LEU A 624 4.02 18.22 -6.91
C LEU A 624 3.29 19.57 -7.03
N VAL A 625 3.17 20.08 -8.25
CA VAL A 625 2.51 21.36 -8.53
C VAL A 625 0.99 21.20 -8.47
N VAL A 626 0.45 20.22 -9.19
CA VAL A 626 -1.00 20.05 -9.33
C VAL A 626 -1.66 19.71 -7.99
N GLU A 627 -1.08 18.78 -7.22
CA GLU A 627 -1.66 18.34 -5.96
C GLU A 627 -1.69 19.49 -4.94
N THR A 628 -0.56 20.15 -4.71
CA THR A 628 -0.49 21.29 -3.79
C THR A 628 -1.39 22.44 -4.23
N ALA A 629 -1.46 22.76 -5.52
CA ALA A 629 -2.29 23.86 -6.02
C ALA A 629 -3.79 23.58 -5.91
N LEU A 630 -4.25 22.35 -6.14
CA LEU A 630 -5.64 21.94 -5.92
C LEU A 630 -6.03 22.09 -4.44
N HIS A 631 -5.16 21.66 -3.53
CA HIS A 631 -5.45 21.65 -2.09
C HIS A 631 -5.14 22.98 -1.37
N THR A 632 -4.54 23.95 -2.06
CA THR A 632 -4.36 25.33 -1.58
C THR A 632 -5.21 26.35 -2.35
N ASN A 633 -6.13 25.88 -3.20
CA ASN A 633 -7.06 26.70 -3.99
C ASN A 633 -6.36 27.67 -4.96
N GLN A 634 -5.23 27.26 -5.52
CA GLN A 634 -4.46 28.01 -6.53
C GLN A 634 -4.71 27.52 -7.96
N MET A 635 -5.38 26.38 -8.13
CA MET A 635 -5.65 25.78 -9.44
C MET A 635 -7.02 25.11 -9.44
N SER A 636 -7.78 25.32 -10.51
CA SER A 636 -9.01 24.58 -10.80
C SER A 636 -8.71 23.19 -11.33
N ARG A 637 -9.70 22.29 -11.26
CA ARG A 637 -9.61 20.96 -11.89
C ARG A 637 -9.26 21.03 -13.38
N ASP A 638 -9.83 21.95 -14.14
CA ASP A 638 -9.60 22.03 -15.59
C ASP A 638 -8.16 22.46 -15.90
N GLU A 639 -7.62 23.43 -15.14
CA GLU A 639 -6.21 23.82 -15.24
C GLU A 639 -5.28 22.65 -14.88
N ALA A 640 -5.62 21.88 -13.85
CA ALA A 640 -4.88 20.68 -13.46
C ALA A 640 -4.86 19.63 -14.57
N VAL A 641 -6.02 19.35 -15.19
CA VAL A 641 -6.13 18.41 -16.31
C VAL A 641 -5.35 18.91 -17.53
N GLN A 642 -5.44 20.21 -17.84
CA GLN A 642 -4.69 20.82 -18.93
C GLN A 642 -3.17 20.75 -18.70
N MET A 643 -2.71 20.99 -17.47
CA MET A 643 -1.29 20.90 -17.12
C MET A 643 -0.76 19.48 -17.34
N LEU A 644 -1.45 18.44 -16.85
CA LEU A 644 -1.03 17.06 -17.12
C LEU A 644 -1.07 16.71 -18.62
N SER A 645 -2.08 17.20 -19.34
CA SER A 645 -2.23 17.00 -20.79
C SER A 645 -1.10 17.63 -21.62
N LYS A 646 -0.39 18.63 -21.07
CA LYS A 646 0.80 19.21 -21.71
C LYS A 646 1.93 18.18 -21.86
N TYR A 647 2.01 17.22 -20.94
CA TYR A 647 3.12 16.28 -20.78
C TYR A 647 2.74 14.83 -21.09
N MET A 648 1.47 14.46 -20.91
CA MET A 648 0.93 13.14 -21.25
C MET A 648 0.34 13.18 -22.66
N TRP A 649 1.10 12.67 -23.64
CA TRP A 649 0.80 12.82 -25.08
C TRP A 649 -0.05 11.68 -25.64
N GLU A 650 -0.33 10.66 -24.84
CA GLU A 650 -1.20 9.53 -25.16
C GLU A 650 -2.68 9.85 -24.89
N ASP A 651 -3.57 9.43 -25.79
CA ASP A 651 -5.02 9.54 -25.60
C ASP A 651 -5.56 8.32 -24.83
N THR A 652 -5.30 8.30 -23.52
CA THR A 652 -5.76 7.24 -22.59
C THR A 652 -6.89 7.68 -21.67
N GLY A 653 -7.10 8.99 -21.51
CA GLY A 653 -8.00 9.56 -20.50
C GLY A 653 -7.45 9.50 -19.07
N MET A 654 -6.17 9.17 -18.90
CA MET A 654 -5.52 9.03 -17.60
C MET A 654 -5.39 10.36 -16.84
N GLN A 655 -5.24 11.48 -17.55
CA GLN A 655 -5.08 12.82 -16.97
C GLN A 655 -6.25 13.18 -16.03
N ALA A 656 -7.49 13.00 -16.50
CA ALA A 656 -8.67 13.30 -15.71
C ALA A 656 -8.83 12.35 -14.51
N LYS A 657 -8.47 11.06 -14.66
CA LYS A 657 -8.49 10.07 -13.57
C LYS A 657 -7.47 10.41 -12.49
N GLU A 658 -6.26 10.81 -12.89
CA GLU A 658 -5.20 11.25 -12.00
C GLU A 658 -5.62 12.49 -11.20
N VAL A 659 -6.19 13.51 -11.85
CA VAL A 659 -6.69 14.69 -11.12
C VAL A 659 -7.82 14.30 -10.15
N THR A 660 -8.76 13.43 -10.55
CA THR A 660 -9.78 12.92 -9.61
C THR A 660 -9.17 12.23 -8.41
N ARG A 661 -8.10 11.45 -8.61
CA ARG A 661 -7.37 10.80 -7.53
C ARG A 661 -6.68 11.83 -6.63
N TYR A 662 -6.07 12.88 -7.17
CA TYR A 662 -5.45 13.94 -6.35
C TYR A 662 -6.50 14.63 -5.47
N GLN A 663 -7.65 15.01 -6.04
CA GLN A 663 -8.77 15.57 -5.29
C GLN A 663 -9.33 14.63 -4.22
N SER A 664 -9.29 13.32 -4.49
CA SER A 664 -9.82 12.30 -3.58
C SER A 664 -8.86 11.92 -2.45
N VAL A 665 -7.55 12.01 -2.65
CA VAL A 665 -6.52 11.42 -1.77
C VAL A 665 -5.43 12.47 -1.51
N PRO A 666 -5.75 13.56 -0.78
CA PRO A 666 -4.85 14.70 -0.58
C PRO A 666 -3.53 14.28 0.07
N GLY A 667 -2.43 14.83 -0.42
CA GLY A 667 -1.05 14.59 0.04
C GLY A 667 -0.40 13.32 -0.54
N GLN A 668 -1.18 12.38 -1.08
CA GLN A 668 -0.65 11.09 -1.53
C GLN A 668 0.27 11.23 -2.76
N ALA A 669 -0.09 12.08 -3.73
CA ALA A 669 0.63 12.16 -5.01
C ALA A 669 2.04 12.78 -4.89
N VAL A 670 2.31 13.54 -3.82
CA VAL A 670 3.63 14.17 -3.62
C VAL A 670 4.67 13.23 -3.04
N SER A 671 4.24 12.13 -2.40
CA SER A 671 5.14 11.22 -1.69
C SER A 671 6.20 10.63 -2.63
N TYR A 672 5.84 10.36 -3.88
CA TYR A 672 6.69 9.80 -4.92
C TYR A 672 7.96 10.63 -5.12
N MET A 673 7.77 11.87 -5.59
CA MET A 673 8.90 12.70 -6.02
C MET A 673 9.67 13.25 -4.81
N ILE A 674 8.99 13.57 -3.70
CA ILE A 674 9.66 13.94 -2.44
C ILE A 674 10.52 12.79 -1.91
N GLY A 675 9.98 11.58 -1.93
CA GLY A 675 10.69 10.32 -1.67
C GLY A 675 11.99 10.20 -2.45
N ARG A 676 11.87 10.27 -3.77
CA ARG A 676 12.99 10.13 -4.70
C ARG A 676 14.07 11.17 -4.44
N ILE A 677 13.67 12.43 -4.29
CA ILE A 677 14.59 13.55 -4.08
C ILE A 677 15.35 13.37 -2.78
N GLN A 678 14.68 12.95 -1.70
CA GLN A 678 15.36 12.73 -0.44
C GLN A 678 16.38 11.58 -0.53
N ILE A 679 16.03 10.46 -1.20
CA ILE A 679 16.97 9.35 -1.43
C ILE A 679 18.18 9.82 -2.25
N LEU A 680 17.96 10.63 -3.28
CA LEU A 680 19.04 11.22 -4.10
C LEU A 680 19.93 12.17 -3.29
N ASN A 681 19.35 13.03 -2.45
CA ASN A 681 20.10 13.93 -1.58
C ASN A 681 20.98 13.14 -0.60
N ILE A 682 20.42 12.11 0.02
CA ILE A 682 21.16 11.20 0.92
C ILE A 682 22.31 10.51 0.16
N ARG A 683 22.05 10.01 -1.06
CA ARG A 683 23.08 9.39 -1.91
C ARG A 683 24.19 10.37 -2.27
N GLN A 684 23.85 11.57 -2.73
CA GLN A 684 24.83 12.58 -3.13
C GLN A 684 25.69 13.03 -1.93
N SER A 685 25.08 13.22 -0.76
CA SER A 685 25.80 13.49 0.50
C SER A 685 26.78 12.37 0.85
N ALA A 686 26.35 11.10 0.76
CA ALA A 686 27.21 9.95 1.00
C ALA A 686 28.37 9.86 0.00
N GLN A 687 28.10 10.06 -1.30
CA GLN A 687 29.12 10.08 -2.35
C GLN A 687 30.17 11.17 -2.09
N LYS A 688 29.72 12.39 -1.79
CA LYS A 688 30.61 13.53 -1.50
C LYS A 688 31.49 13.28 -0.29
N ARG A 689 30.93 12.71 0.78
CA ARG A 689 31.67 12.48 2.04
C ARG A 689 32.61 11.28 1.99
N LEU A 690 32.23 10.21 1.29
CA LEU A 690 33.03 8.98 1.22
C LEU A 690 34.08 9.01 0.10
N GLY A 691 33.88 9.80 -0.95
CA GLY A 691 34.79 9.86 -2.09
C GLY A 691 35.07 8.46 -2.65
N ASN A 692 36.35 8.09 -2.74
CA ASN A 692 36.79 6.78 -3.23
C ASN A 692 36.32 5.59 -2.36
N LYS A 693 35.88 5.83 -1.12
CA LYS A 693 35.29 4.79 -0.25
C LYS A 693 33.80 4.53 -0.55
N PHE A 694 33.17 5.35 -1.39
CA PHE A 694 31.76 5.16 -1.73
C PHE A 694 31.58 3.88 -2.57
N ASN A 695 30.67 3.02 -2.14
CA ASN A 695 30.25 1.84 -2.89
C ASN A 695 28.73 1.83 -3.01
N ILE A 696 28.22 1.79 -4.25
CA ILE A 696 26.78 1.85 -4.51
C ILE A 696 26.01 0.64 -3.95
N LYS A 697 26.62 -0.56 -3.97
CA LYS A 697 26.00 -1.77 -3.43
C LYS A 697 25.85 -1.69 -1.91
N ASP A 698 26.89 -1.18 -1.24
CA ASP A 698 26.84 -0.95 0.20
C ASP A 698 25.82 0.14 0.55
N PHE A 699 25.77 1.25 -0.21
CA PHE A 699 24.76 2.28 -0.02
C PHE A 699 23.34 1.72 -0.11
N HIS A 700 23.03 0.97 -1.17
CA HIS A 700 21.72 0.34 -1.34
C HIS A 700 21.40 -0.67 -0.24
N PHE A 701 22.36 -1.50 0.14
CA PHE A 701 22.21 -2.44 1.25
C PHE A 701 21.86 -1.72 2.57
N HIS A 702 22.61 -0.66 2.91
CA HIS A 702 22.38 0.08 4.15
C HIS A 702 21.08 0.88 4.15
N MET A 703 20.61 1.34 2.99
CA MET A 703 19.29 1.97 2.84
C MET A 703 18.15 0.94 3.00
N LEU A 704 18.20 -0.15 2.24
CA LEU A 704 17.15 -1.17 2.19
C LEU A 704 16.98 -1.92 3.53
N ARG A 705 18.08 -2.18 4.25
CA ARG A 705 18.01 -2.85 5.57
C ARG A 705 17.27 -2.04 6.63
N GLN A 706 17.09 -0.73 6.44
CA GLN A 706 16.31 0.07 7.40
C GLN A 706 14.83 -0.33 7.38
N GLY A 707 14.33 -0.86 6.25
CA GLY A 707 12.92 -1.09 6.03
C GLY A 707 12.14 0.21 5.86
N ALA A 708 10.83 0.09 5.61
CA ALA A 708 9.96 1.25 5.51
C ALA A 708 10.00 2.07 6.80
N SER A 709 10.45 3.33 6.70
CA SER A 709 10.65 4.24 7.81
C SER A 709 10.44 5.69 7.35
N PRO A 710 10.24 6.66 8.27
CA PRO A 710 10.23 8.08 7.92
C PRO A 710 11.51 8.48 7.19
N LEU A 711 11.40 9.29 6.14
CA LEU A 711 12.54 9.80 5.37
C LEU A 711 13.56 10.54 6.24
N SER A 712 13.10 11.30 7.23
CA SER A 712 13.95 11.99 8.22
C SER A 712 14.82 11.02 9.03
N TYR A 713 14.27 9.85 9.41
CA TYR A 713 15.05 8.80 10.05
C TYR A 713 16.07 8.20 9.10
N LEU A 714 15.68 7.88 7.86
CA LEU A 714 16.57 7.28 6.87
C LEU A 714 17.79 8.16 6.59
N GLU A 715 17.62 9.48 6.53
CA GLU A 715 18.74 10.42 6.41
C GLU A 715 19.73 10.27 7.57
N THR A 716 19.24 10.29 8.82
CA THR A 716 20.11 10.13 10.00
C THR A 716 20.80 8.77 10.05
N ALA A 717 20.10 7.70 9.65
CA ALA A 717 20.63 6.34 9.59
C ALA A 717 21.76 6.23 8.56
N MET A 718 21.60 6.86 7.39
CA MET A 718 22.62 6.89 6.36
C MET A 718 23.79 7.80 6.70
N HIS A 719 23.57 8.92 7.41
CA HIS A 719 24.65 9.73 7.96
C HIS A 719 25.51 8.96 8.97
N LYS A 720 24.90 8.12 9.82
CA LYS A 720 25.65 7.24 10.73
C LYS A 720 26.44 6.17 9.95
N TYR A 721 25.85 5.56 8.93
CA TYR A 721 26.58 4.65 8.03
C TYR A 721 27.82 5.31 7.44
N VAL A 722 27.68 6.52 6.87
CA VAL A 722 28.80 7.29 6.30
C VAL A 722 29.86 7.58 7.37
N SER A 723 29.46 8.01 8.58
CA SER A 723 30.40 8.24 9.69
C SER A 723 31.20 6.99 10.03
N CYS A 724 30.53 5.84 10.13
CA CYS A 724 31.16 4.57 10.46
C CYS A 724 32.14 4.10 9.38
N VAL A 725 31.87 4.32 8.10
CA VAL A 725 32.83 4.00 7.02
C VAL A 725 34.09 4.89 7.10
N LEU A 726 33.93 6.15 7.55
CA LEU A 726 35.06 7.06 7.74
C LEU A 726 35.86 6.71 9.01
N ASN A 727 35.18 6.36 10.10
CA ASN A 727 35.76 5.98 11.37
C ASN A 727 35.08 4.72 11.95
N SER A 728 35.59 3.55 11.60
CA SER A 728 34.98 2.27 11.99
C SER A 728 35.06 1.95 13.49
N LYS A 729 35.88 2.69 14.25
CA LYS A 729 36.07 2.51 15.70
C LYS A 729 35.10 3.35 16.54
N GLU A 730 34.32 4.22 15.91
CA GLU A 730 33.30 5.01 16.60
C GLU A 730 32.24 4.08 17.24
N GLU A 731 31.76 4.44 18.44
CA GLU A 731 30.80 3.62 19.18
C GLU A 731 29.54 3.33 18.33
N GLY A 732 29.08 2.08 18.39
CA GLY A 732 27.92 1.59 17.64
C GLY A 732 28.18 1.29 16.15
N CYS A 733 29.39 1.52 15.62
CA CYS A 733 29.67 1.28 14.21
C CYS A 733 29.80 -0.20 13.82
N GLU A 734 30.15 -1.08 14.75
CA GLU A 734 30.23 -2.51 14.50
C GLU A 734 28.88 -3.07 14.01
N GLY A 735 27.78 -2.80 14.73
CA GLY A 735 26.44 -3.24 14.33
C GLY A 735 25.87 -2.52 13.10
N VAL A 736 26.44 -1.36 12.73
CA VAL A 736 26.07 -0.65 11.49
C VAL A 736 26.73 -1.30 10.29
N LEU A 737 28.05 -1.53 10.34
CA LEU A 737 28.87 -2.02 9.22
C LEU A 737 28.86 -3.54 9.05
N LYS A 738 28.72 -4.29 10.16
CA LYS A 738 28.65 -5.74 10.21
C LYS A 738 27.32 -6.16 10.86
N PRO A 739 26.18 -5.93 10.18
CA PRO A 739 24.92 -6.37 10.72
C PRO A 739 24.92 -7.89 10.88
N PRO A 740 24.25 -8.41 11.92
CA PRO A 740 24.10 -9.85 12.12
C PRO A 740 23.42 -10.49 10.91
N ILE A 741 23.93 -11.66 10.52
CA ILE A 741 23.51 -12.40 9.32
C ILE A 741 22.33 -13.30 9.70
N LYS A 742 21.26 -13.31 8.89
CA LYS A 742 20.17 -14.29 9.01
C LYS A 742 20.70 -15.68 8.64
N HIS A 743 20.76 -16.60 9.60
CA HIS A 743 21.02 -18.01 9.29
C HIS A 743 19.74 -18.68 8.74
N ALA A 744 19.89 -19.52 7.72
CA ALA A 744 18.78 -20.16 7.00
C ALA A 744 17.87 -21.09 7.84
N SER A 745 18.19 -21.33 9.11
CA SER A 745 17.45 -22.24 9.99
C SER A 745 16.22 -21.63 10.68
N SER A 746 15.87 -20.36 10.43
CA SER A 746 14.68 -19.70 10.98
C SER A 746 13.51 -19.56 9.99
N LEU A 747 13.54 -20.30 8.88
CA LEU A 747 12.52 -20.27 7.83
C LEU A 747 11.20 -20.97 8.21
N ASP A 748 11.13 -21.66 9.36
CA ASP A 748 9.95 -22.39 9.84
C ASP A 748 8.95 -21.53 10.64
N GLY A 749 9.13 -20.22 10.68
CA GLY A 749 8.17 -19.31 11.29
C GLY A 749 6.96 -19.14 10.37
N ASP A 750 5.81 -19.69 10.76
CA ASP A 750 4.53 -19.42 10.13
C ASP A 750 4.23 -17.91 10.24
N ASP A 751 4.56 -17.15 9.18
CA ASP A 751 4.30 -15.72 9.07
C ASP A 751 2.79 -15.45 8.84
N SER A 752 1.94 -16.48 8.94
CA SER A 752 0.47 -16.38 8.86
C SER A 752 -0.15 -15.62 10.04
N ASP A 753 0.51 -15.63 11.20
CA ASP A 753 -0.02 -15.03 12.44
C ASP A 753 0.11 -13.50 12.51
N VAL A 754 0.93 -12.92 11.64
CA VAL A 754 0.98 -11.46 11.42
C VAL A 754 0.53 -11.16 10.00
N GLU A 755 -0.70 -11.58 9.67
CA GLU A 755 -1.52 -10.83 8.73
C GLU A 755 -1.35 -9.35 9.07
N SER A 756 -0.74 -8.60 8.14
CA SER A 756 -0.65 -7.15 8.21
C SER A 756 -1.98 -6.61 8.73
N LEU A 757 -1.93 -5.82 9.80
CA LEU A 757 -3.07 -5.06 10.32
C LEU A 757 -3.80 -4.26 9.23
N TYR A 758 -3.15 -4.10 8.07
CA TYR A 758 -3.65 -3.49 6.86
C TYR A 758 -3.38 -4.41 5.66
N HIS A 759 -4.32 -5.29 5.34
CA HIS A 759 -4.59 -5.66 3.96
C HIS A 759 -5.72 -4.74 3.50
N PRO A 760 -5.36 -3.66 2.79
CA PRO A 760 -5.33 -3.72 1.34
C PRO A 760 -3.89 -3.42 0.93
N SER A 761 -3.32 -4.13 -0.04
CA SER A 761 -3.06 -3.52 -1.35
C SER A 761 -3.29 -2.01 -1.30
N PHE A 762 -2.36 -1.25 -0.72
CA PHE A 762 -2.23 0.15 -1.07
C PHE A 762 -2.06 0.08 -2.59
N VAL A 763 -3.13 0.41 -3.31
CA VAL A 763 -3.08 0.54 -4.77
C VAL A 763 -2.27 1.81 -4.95
N VAL A 764 -0.95 1.67 -5.03
CA VAL A 764 -0.05 2.80 -5.11
C VAL A 764 0.31 3.03 -6.57
N LEU A 765 -0.07 4.20 -7.12
CA LEU A 765 0.28 4.59 -8.49
C LEU A 765 0.67 6.05 -8.76
#